data_AF-W0SDU3-F1
#
_entry.id   AF-W0SDU3-F1
#
_cell.length_a   1.000
_cell.length_b   1.000
_cell.length_c   1.000
_cell.angle_alpha   90.00
_cell.angle_beta   90.00
_cell.angle_gamma   90.00
#
_symmetry.space_group_name_H-M   'P 1'
#
loop_
_entity.id
_entity.type
_entity.pdbx_description
1 polymer ?
#
loop_
_entity_poly.entity_id
_entity_poly.type
_entity_poly.pdbx_seq_one_letter_code
_entity_poly.pdbx_strand_id
1 'polypeptide(L)'
;MLRSLLLALLLLAPLLPATADAALIPERQKLFTAGRYAELEKLMEKEIGDDPDPKNAKLMFQCAAFSKLKRYNKLFPCLARMEANIAKGDTAMNDLEEMAKDSPFLTGLARMGAGIAGGSTSSELLLAGTVVPFVHLMKAEAWNELRDYPKAVAAAQAATKSIPTGWSVERSMRIMTLTANGLAEGFGGNREAAVKVAEELAAVGTSYPYSLLAAEKWHGVARIYVSVGDFVKANAALKEDTSSLIGSLAVGLADAIAGMDVGDSMFSYVELPKEFLLYKTQFEIGQVKEAREGFDKLLKDKRTQGNGEIYWLLLYDRGRIAAGEGDMAQAVKLWREAVEIIEHQRSSINTEANKIGFVGDKQAVYGRLIGGLHATGQFAEAFDYLERSKSRALVDMLASKKDFAVVTGDAEKIRDLLAQAEQSEIASLAQGVESRSRTLSVAAPAEVLREQAPELATLVSVSATPIAEIQARLRPDETLVEYYYDEKSLYAFVLNRESLSAMRVDAGDLEAEVRTWRAALEDPQGKTQLPLAQSLYGKLVAPILGQLDRPRITFVAHGVLHYVPLAALHSGNEYLLDKFTVRLLPSASVMKYLRSGEANYPAGALTLGNPDLGDPRLDLEFAQQEAVAIAKMVPQSRAFLRKEANTAALRKYGQGFRYLHFATHGEFKADNPLASALYLSKDDQDDGLLTVSKLYSMRFDTDLVTLSACETGLGKIANGDDVVGLTRGFLYAGAATIVASLWKVDDQATSDLMRAFYSNLSRTGKLDALRQAQLELKGKRPQPFFWAPFQLLGNPDGGQYVAAKAPEPEPPPVAKTVPAAKAKAPPSRKTKAK
;
A
#
# COMPACT_ATOMS: atom_id res chain seq x y z
N MET A 1 44.41 -7.39 -40.10
CA MET A 1 43.32 -7.73 -39.16
C MET A 1 41.95 -7.30 -39.67
N LEU A 2 41.65 -6.01 -39.92
CA LEU A 2 40.34 -5.59 -40.48
C LEU A 2 40.02 -6.19 -41.88
N ARG A 3 41.01 -6.25 -42.79
CA ARG A 3 40.87 -6.89 -44.10
C ARG A 3 40.64 -8.41 -44.04
N SER A 4 41.17 -9.07 -43.03
CA SER A 4 41.05 -10.52 -42.82
C SER A 4 39.67 -10.88 -42.23
N LEU A 5 39.11 -9.99 -41.41
CA LEU A 5 37.75 -10.10 -40.88
C LEU A 5 36.68 -9.84 -41.96
N LEU A 6 36.89 -8.82 -42.80
CA LEU A 6 35.99 -8.55 -43.94
C LEU A 6 36.03 -9.68 -44.97
N LEU A 7 37.20 -10.26 -45.27
CA LEU A 7 37.29 -11.41 -46.17
C LEU A 7 36.58 -12.65 -45.59
N ALA A 8 36.70 -12.90 -44.28
CA ALA A 8 36.02 -14.02 -43.63
C ALA A 8 34.48 -13.86 -43.61
N LEU A 9 33.97 -12.64 -43.37
CA LEU A 9 32.54 -12.32 -43.42
C LEU A 9 31.98 -12.33 -44.85
N LEU A 10 32.74 -11.86 -45.85
CA LEU A 10 32.34 -11.91 -47.27
C LEU A 10 32.42 -13.32 -47.88
N LEU A 11 33.30 -14.19 -47.36
CA LEU A 11 33.41 -15.59 -47.79
C LEU A 11 32.38 -16.51 -47.10
N LEU A 12 31.84 -16.11 -45.95
CA LEU A 12 30.75 -16.82 -45.25
C LEU A 12 29.35 -16.38 -45.69
N ALA A 13 29.21 -15.19 -46.27
CA ALA A 13 27.94 -14.65 -46.76
C ALA A 13 27.23 -15.47 -47.87
N PRO A 14 27.91 -16.20 -48.79
CA PRO A 14 27.22 -17.00 -49.81
C PRO A 14 26.86 -18.43 -49.36
N LEU A 15 27.24 -18.84 -48.14
CA LEU A 15 26.98 -20.20 -47.61
C LEU A 15 25.78 -20.27 -46.66
N LEU A 16 25.19 -19.14 -46.29
CA LEU A 16 23.87 -19.10 -45.68
C LEU A 16 22.83 -19.05 -46.80
N PRO A 17 21.95 -20.05 -46.95
CA PRO A 17 20.89 -19.97 -47.94
C PRO A 17 20.03 -18.74 -47.63
N ALA A 18 19.82 -17.91 -48.64
CA ALA A 18 19.07 -16.64 -48.58
C ALA A 18 17.55 -16.82 -48.33
N THR A 19 17.14 -17.87 -47.63
CA THR A 19 15.75 -18.23 -47.32
C THR A 19 15.61 -18.87 -45.94
N ALA A 20 16.46 -18.55 -44.96
CA ALA A 20 16.19 -18.90 -43.57
C ALA A 20 15.18 -17.88 -43.02
N ASP A 21 13.89 -18.15 -43.25
CA ASP A 21 12.75 -17.36 -42.78
C ASP A 21 12.88 -16.98 -41.30
N ALA A 22 12.39 -15.78 -40.95
CA ALA A 22 12.12 -15.30 -39.58
C ALA A 22 11.08 -16.15 -38.79
N ALA A 23 10.81 -17.38 -39.25
CA ALA A 23 9.86 -18.35 -38.73
C ALA A 23 10.44 -19.26 -37.61
N LEU A 24 11.74 -19.17 -37.28
CA LEU A 24 12.43 -20.11 -36.39
C LEU A 24 12.40 -19.80 -34.88
N ILE A 25 11.77 -18.71 -34.42
CA ILE A 25 11.73 -18.32 -32.99
C ILE A 25 10.30 -18.54 -32.44
N PRO A 26 10.11 -19.37 -31.40
CA PRO A 26 8.80 -19.59 -30.77
C PRO A 26 8.13 -18.29 -30.31
N GLU A 27 6.80 -18.22 -30.40
CA GLU A 27 6.02 -17.01 -30.08
C GLU A 27 6.28 -16.48 -28.65
N ARG A 28 6.39 -17.38 -27.66
CA ARG A 28 6.80 -17.06 -26.28
C ARG A 28 8.12 -16.29 -26.19
N GLN A 29 9.11 -16.68 -26.99
CA GLN A 29 10.42 -16.04 -27.01
C GLN A 29 10.31 -14.64 -27.63
N LYS A 30 9.52 -14.49 -28.71
CA LYS A 30 9.26 -13.19 -29.35
C LYS A 30 8.57 -12.22 -28.40
N LEU A 31 7.54 -12.66 -27.68
CA LEU A 31 6.83 -11.83 -26.70
C LEU A 31 7.74 -11.45 -25.53
N PHE A 32 8.56 -12.39 -25.05
CA PHE A 32 9.52 -12.15 -23.98
C PHE A 32 10.59 -11.12 -24.37
N THR A 33 11.21 -11.26 -25.55
CA THR A 33 12.25 -10.32 -26.01
C THR A 33 11.69 -8.96 -26.41
N ALA A 34 10.44 -8.91 -26.87
CA ALA A 34 9.74 -7.66 -27.15
C ALA A 34 9.20 -6.95 -25.89
N GLY A 35 9.38 -7.53 -24.69
CA GLY A 35 8.86 -6.96 -23.45
C GLY A 35 7.32 -6.98 -23.34
N ARG A 36 6.63 -7.80 -24.14
CA ARG A 36 5.16 -7.93 -24.18
C ARG A 36 4.69 -8.90 -23.10
N TYR A 37 5.01 -8.62 -21.84
CA TYR A 37 4.84 -9.57 -20.73
C TYR A 37 3.38 -9.90 -20.40
N ALA A 38 2.44 -8.97 -20.59
CA ALA A 38 1.01 -9.22 -20.39
C ALA A 38 0.45 -10.21 -21.41
N GLU A 39 0.94 -10.15 -22.65
CA GLU A 39 0.56 -11.09 -23.71
C GLU A 39 1.27 -12.42 -23.53
N LEU A 40 2.53 -12.39 -23.09
CA LEU A 40 3.26 -13.58 -22.69
C LEU A 40 2.55 -14.32 -21.55
N GLU A 41 2.05 -13.61 -20.53
CA GLU A 41 1.27 -14.22 -19.45
C GLU A 41 0.05 -14.96 -19.99
N LYS A 42 -0.77 -14.32 -20.83
CA LYS A 42 -1.96 -14.95 -21.43
C LYS A 42 -1.59 -16.16 -22.29
N LEU A 43 -0.53 -16.05 -23.09
CA LEU A 43 -0.04 -17.16 -23.89
C LEU A 43 0.37 -18.33 -23.00
N MET A 44 1.13 -18.06 -21.93
CA MET A 44 1.58 -19.12 -21.02
C MET A 44 0.43 -19.72 -20.20
N GLU A 45 -0.55 -18.93 -19.78
CA GLU A 45 -1.78 -19.45 -19.13
C GLU A 45 -2.53 -20.41 -20.07
N LYS A 46 -2.57 -20.11 -21.37
CA LYS A 46 -3.16 -20.98 -22.39
C LYS A 46 -2.31 -22.23 -22.69
N GLU A 47 -0.99 -22.07 -22.82
CA GLU A 47 -0.07 -23.16 -23.15
C GLU A 47 0.15 -24.17 -22.00
N ILE A 48 0.08 -23.69 -20.75
CA ILE A 48 0.18 -24.52 -19.55
C ILE A 48 -1.19 -25.09 -19.19
N GLY A 49 -2.25 -24.30 -19.30
CA GLY A 49 -3.62 -24.74 -18.98
C GLY A 49 -3.73 -25.40 -17.61
N ASP A 50 -4.42 -26.54 -17.56
CA ASP A 50 -4.59 -27.36 -16.35
C ASP A 50 -3.48 -28.43 -16.17
N ASP A 51 -2.34 -28.29 -16.86
CA ASP A 51 -1.22 -29.24 -16.71
C ASP A 51 -0.76 -29.30 -15.24
N PRO A 52 -0.89 -30.46 -14.58
CA PRO A 52 -0.52 -30.61 -13.18
C PRO A 52 1.00 -30.59 -12.95
N ASP A 53 1.82 -30.91 -13.97
CA ASP A 53 3.29 -31.00 -13.84
C ASP A 53 4.04 -30.40 -15.05
N PRO A 54 3.87 -29.10 -15.36
CA PRO A 54 4.50 -28.45 -16.50
C PRO A 54 6.01 -28.37 -16.29
N LYS A 55 6.78 -28.67 -17.34
CA LYS A 55 8.24 -28.56 -17.36
C LYS A 55 8.73 -27.13 -17.08
N ASN A 56 9.91 -27.02 -16.49
CA ASN A 56 10.54 -25.75 -16.14
C ASN A 56 10.83 -24.83 -17.32
N ALA A 57 11.07 -25.40 -18.51
CA ALA A 57 11.22 -24.62 -19.74
C ALA A 57 9.98 -23.75 -20.07
N LYS A 58 8.77 -24.19 -19.71
CA LYS A 58 7.54 -23.41 -19.86
C LYS A 58 7.28 -22.51 -18.65
N LEU A 59 7.45 -23.04 -17.43
CA LEU A 59 7.26 -22.26 -16.21
C LEU A 59 8.18 -21.03 -16.15
N MET A 60 9.39 -21.10 -16.71
CA MET A 60 10.31 -19.97 -16.75
C MET A 60 9.69 -18.71 -17.38
N PHE A 61 9.05 -18.83 -18.56
CA PHE A 61 8.39 -17.69 -19.21
C PHE A 61 7.19 -17.17 -18.44
N GLN A 62 6.42 -18.08 -17.81
CA GLN A 62 5.28 -17.70 -16.99
C GLN A 62 5.73 -16.94 -15.73
N CYS A 63 6.70 -17.48 -15.00
CA CYS A 63 7.24 -16.84 -13.80
C CYS A 63 7.93 -15.52 -14.18
N ALA A 64 8.66 -15.46 -15.30
CA ALA A 64 9.28 -14.22 -15.74
C ALA A 64 8.24 -13.15 -16.12
N ALA A 65 7.12 -13.52 -16.75
CA ALA A 65 6.00 -12.62 -16.98
C ALA A 65 5.41 -12.11 -15.66
N PHE A 66 5.15 -12.98 -14.68
CA PHE A 66 4.68 -12.56 -13.35
C PHE A 66 5.66 -11.62 -12.65
N SER A 67 6.96 -11.89 -12.74
CA SER A 67 8.01 -11.04 -12.20
C SER A 67 7.99 -9.65 -12.83
N LYS A 68 8.02 -9.57 -14.17
CA LYS A 68 8.03 -8.29 -14.90
C LYS A 68 6.73 -7.50 -14.76
N LEU A 69 5.60 -8.17 -14.51
CA LEU A 69 4.32 -7.55 -14.21
C LEU A 69 4.10 -7.29 -12.71
N LYS A 70 5.10 -7.54 -11.86
CA LYS A 70 5.05 -7.36 -10.39
C LYS A 70 3.89 -8.12 -9.72
N ARG A 71 3.49 -9.27 -10.28
CA ARG A 71 2.44 -10.17 -9.76
C ARG A 71 3.00 -11.13 -8.72
N TYR A 72 3.51 -10.61 -7.60
CA TYR A 72 4.25 -11.38 -6.59
C TYR A 72 3.46 -12.55 -5.98
N ASN A 73 2.14 -12.37 -5.84
CA ASN A 73 1.21 -13.41 -5.38
C ASN A 73 1.15 -14.62 -6.33
N LYS A 74 1.35 -14.43 -7.64
CA LYS A 74 1.46 -15.50 -8.63
C LYS A 74 2.90 -15.98 -8.80
N LEU A 75 3.88 -15.07 -8.68
CA LEU A 75 5.30 -15.35 -8.88
C LEU A 75 5.84 -16.38 -7.89
N PHE A 76 5.65 -16.18 -6.58
CA PHE A 76 6.24 -17.09 -5.58
C PHE A 76 5.72 -18.53 -5.70
N PRO A 77 4.40 -18.77 -5.87
CA PRO A 77 3.90 -20.11 -6.20
C PRO A 77 4.49 -20.69 -7.49
N CYS A 78 4.64 -19.87 -8.54
CA CYS A 78 5.25 -20.29 -9.79
C CYS A 78 6.71 -20.75 -9.59
N LEU A 79 7.51 -19.96 -8.87
CA LEU A 79 8.89 -20.29 -8.53
C LEU A 79 8.99 -21.53 -7.62
N ALA A 80 8.06 -21.71 -6.69
CA ALA A 80 8.01 -22.91 -5.85
C ALA A 80 7.73 -24.18 -6.66
N ARG A 81 6.88 -24.12 -7.70
CA ARG A 81 6.69 -25.22 -8.66
C ARG A 81 8.00 -25.52 -9.39
N MET A 82 8.73 -24.48 -9.83
CA MET A 82 10.01 -24.68 -10.50
C MET A 82 11.05 -25.35 -9.60
N GLU A 83 11.11 -24.98 -8.32
CA GLU A 83 12.00 -25.62 -7.34
C GLU A 83 11.63 -27.08 -7.08
N ALA A 84 10.33 -27.39 -7.00
CA ALA A 84 9.87 -28.77 -6.89
C ALA A 84 10.29 -29.61 -8.10
N ASN A 85 10.21 -29.05 -9.30
CA ASN A 85 10.68 -29.68 -10.54
C ASN A 85 12.21 -29.85 -10.57
N ILE A 86 12.96 -28.86 -10.10
CA ILE A 86 14.42 -28.97 -9.92
C ILE A 86 14.77 -30.12 -8.98
N ALA A 87 14.04 -30.27 -7.86
CA ALA A 87 14.25 -31.37 -6.92
C ALA A 87 13.94 -32.75 -7.53
N LYS A 88 13.04 -32.81 -8.54
CA LYS A 88 12.75 -34.01 -9.35
C LYS A 88 13.76 -34.22 -10.50
N GLY A 89 14.71 -33.30 -10.71
CA GLY A 89 15.75 -33.40 -11.75
C GLY A 89 15.51 -32.55 -13.01
N ASP A 90 14.37 -31.86 -13.12
CA ASP A 90 14.09 -30.96 -14.25
C ASP A 90 14.79 -29.62 -14.04
N THR A 91 16.00 -29.51 -14.59
CA THR A 91 16.82 -28.28 -14.52
C THR A 91 16.89 -27.55 -15.85
N ALA A 92 16.20 -28.04 -16.89
CA ALA A 92 16.35 -27.56 -18.25
C ALA A 92 15.73 -26.17 -18.43
N MET A 93 16.50 -25.24 -19.01
CA MET A 93 16.03 -23.90 -19.37
C MET A 93 15.21 -23.90 -20.67
N ASN A 94 15.48 -24.82 -21.59
CA ASN A 94 14.81 -24.95 -22.88
C ASN A 94 14.26 -26.38 -23.07
N ASP A 95 13.12 -26.52 -23.73
CA ASP A 95 12.60 -27.83 -24.13
C ASP A 95 13.16 -28.18 -25.53
N LEU A 96 14.26 -28.94 -25.54
CA LEU A 96 14.94 -29.35 -26.77
C LEU A 96 14.07 -30.26 -27.65
N GLU A 97 13.17 -31.05 -27.06
CA GLU A 97 12.26 -31.93 -27.80
C GLU A 97 11.19 -31.12 -28.53
N GLU A 98 10.72 -30.03 -27.92
CA GLU A 98 9.80 -29.08 -28.53
C GLU A 98 10.51 -28.29 -29.65
N MET A 99 11.71 -27.77 -29.39
CA MET A 99 12.50 -27.04 -30.41
C MET A 99 12.90 -27.93 -31.60
N ALA A 100 13.13 -29.23 -31.36
CA ALA A 100 13.49 -30.18 -32.41
C ALA A 100 12.30 -30.60 -33.30
N LYS A 101 11.05 -30.38 -32.87
CA LYS A 101 9.85 -30.63 -33.71
C LYS A 101 9.70 -29.60 -34.82
N ASP A 102 10.21 -28.38 -34.61
CA ASP A 102 10.00 -27.24 -35.50
C ASP A 102 11.19 -26.98 -36.44
N SER A 103 12.29 -27.74 -36.34
CA SER A 103 13.48 -27.54 -37.19
C SER A 103 14.28 -28.83 -37.45
N PRO A 104 14.36 -29.30 -38.71
CA PRO A 104 15.18 -30.46 -39.11
C PRO A 104 16.67 -30.31 -38.79
N PHE A 105 17.17 -29.06 -38.77
CA PHE A 105 18.56 -28.73 -38.42
C PHE A 105 18.83 -28.96 -36.93
N LEU A 106 17.91 -28.53 -36.05
CA LEU A 106 18.01 -28.78 -34.60
C LEU A 106 17.77 -30.25 -34.26
N THR A 107 16.89 -30.95 -35.00
CA THR A 107 16.75 -32.42 -34.91
C THR A 107 18.06 -33.14 -35.25
N GLY A 108 18.82 -32.64 -36.23
CA GLY A 108 20.12 -33.18 -36.63
C GLY A 108 21.22 -32.97 -35.57
N LEU A 109 21.28 -31.79 -34.96
CA LEU A 109 22.17 -31.48 -33.84
C LEU A 109 21.84 -32.31 -32.59
N ALA A 110 20.55 -32.43 -32.24
CA ALA A 110 20.09 -33.26 -31.13
C ALA A 110 20.41 -34.75 -31.32
N ARG A 111 20.34 -35.26 -32.57
CA ARG A 111 20.72 -36.65 -32.90
C ARG A 111 22.22 -36.90 -32.94
N MET A 112 23.03 -35.92 -33.36
CA MET A 112 24.50 -36.06 -33.35
C MET A 112 25.05 -36.09 -31.91
N GLY A 113 24.44 -35.35 -30.98
CA GLY A 113 24.79 -35.40 -29.54
C GLY A 113 24.49 -36.74 -28.87
N ALA A 114 23.49 -37.48 -29.34
CA ALA A 114 23.10 -38.76 -28.77
C ALA A 114 23.90 -39.98 -29.31
N GLY A 115 24.71 -39.82 -30.35
CA GLY A 115 25.27 -40.94 -31.12
C GLY A 115 26.77 -41.24 -30.94
N ILE A 116 27.54 -40.38 -30.29
CA ILE A 116 28.99 -40.57 -30.13
C ILE A 116 29.36 -40.51 -28.65
N ALA A 117 29.64 -41.70 -28.10
CA ALA A 117 30.53 -42.01 -26.97
C ALA A 117 30.62 -41.04 -25.78
N GLY A 118 30.44 -41.58 -24.57
CA GLY A 118 30.66 -40.89 -23.29
C GLY A 118 31.89 -39.97 -23.30
N GLY A 119 31.62 -38.66 -23.20
CA GLY A 119 32.63 -37.62 -23.27
C GLY A 119 31.97 -36.27 -23.60
N SER A 120 31.95 -35.37 -22.63
CA SER A 120 31.45 -34.00 -22.72
C SER A 120 31.83 -33.30 -24.03
N THR A 121 30.88 -33.04 -24.94
CA THR A 121 31.14 -32.20 -26.13
C THR A 121 29.94 -31.31 -26.49
N SER A 122 30.10 -30.02 -26.16
CA SER A 122 29.71 -28.77 -26.86
C SER A 122 28.35 -28.56 -27.56
N SER A 123 27.58 -29.58 -27.96
CA SER A 123 26.31 -29.40 -28.69
C SER A 123 25.07 -29.44 -27.79
N GLU A 124 25.04 -30.30 -26.76
CA GLU A 124 24.08 -30.16 -25.64
C GLU A 124 24.33 -28.87 -24.85
N LEU A 125 25.60 -28.45 -24.76
CA LEU A 125 26.07 -27.34 -23.92
C LEU A 125 25.67 -25.93 -24.43
N LEU A 126 25.31 -25.80 -25.71
CA LEU A 126 24.90 -24.52 -26.32
C LEU A 126 23.41 -24.21 -26.10
N LEU A 127 22.59 -25.22 -25.77
CA LEU A 127 21.14 -25.09 -25.61
C LEU A 127 20.61 -25.57 -24.25
N ALA A 128 21.39 -26.35 -23.48
CA ALA A 128 21.06 -26.87 -22.15
C ALA A 128 21.54 -25.94 -21.02
N GLY A 129 21.02 -24.72 -20.97
CA GLY A 129 21.17 -23.86 -19.79
C GLY A 129 20.43 -24.45 -18.58
N THR A 130 20.91 -24.17 -17.37
CA THR A 130 20.18 -24.52 -16.14
C THR A 130 19.28 -23.37 -15.69
N VAL A 131 18.05 -23.69 -15.30
CA VAL A 131 17.09 -22.70 -14.79
C VAL A 131 17.36 -22.30 -13.33
N VAL A 132 18.21 -23.05 -12.62
CA VAL A 132 18.44 -22.90 -11.17
C VAL A 132 18.88 -21.48 -10.78
N PRO A 133 19.87 -20.83 -11.45
CA PRO A 133 20.26 -19.46 -11.10
C PRO A 133 19.13 -18.45 -11.34
N PHE A 134 18.29 -18.65 -12.36
CA PHE A 134 17.19 -17.75 -12.69
C PHE A 134 16.08 -17.77 -11.63
N VAL A 135 15.78 -18.95 -11.08
CA VAL A 135 14.79 -19.08 -9.98
C VAL A 135 15.23 -18.25 -8.78
N HIS A 136 16.49 -18.41 -8.36
CA HIS A 136 17.03 -17.66 -7.24
C HIS A 136 17.19 -16.16 -7.55
N LEU A 137 17.58 -15.79 -8.77
CA LEU A 137 17.68 -14.39 -9.20
C LEU A 137 16.30 -13.70 -9.18
N MET A 138 15.25 -14.33 -9.71
CA MET A 138 13.89 -13.78 -9.67
C MET A 138 13.39 -13.61 -8.22
N LYS A 139 13.74 -14.54 -7.32
CA LYS A 139 13.47 -14.36 -5.88
C LYS A 139 14.23 -13.16 -5.30
N ALA A 140 15.51 -13.01 -5.64
CA ALA A 140 16.32 -11.91 -5.15
C ALA A 140 15.78 -10.56 -5.61
N GLU A 141 15.41 -10.43 -6.89
CA GLU A 141 14.79 -9.22 -7.44
C GLU A 141 13.43 -8.93 -6.78
N ALA A 142 12.57 -9.94 -6.64
CA ALA A 142 11.27 -9.79 -5.98
C ALA A 142 11.41 -9.36 -4.50
N TRP A 143 12.34 -9.96 -3.75
CA TRP A 143 12.57 -9.57 -2.35
C TRP A 143 13.21 -8.19 -2.22
N ASN A 144 14.05 -7.79 -3.16
CA ASN A 144 14.57 -6.42 -3.23
C ASN A 144 13.44 -5.41 -3.42
N GLU A 145 12.50 -5.67 -4.32
CA GLU A 145 11.33 -4.79 -4.53
C GLU A 145 10.39 -4.79 -3.31
N LEU A 146 10.21 -5.94 -2.66
CA LEU A 146 9.44 -6.06 -1.41
C LEU A 146 10.18 -5.56 -0.17
N ARG A 147 11.41 -5.04 -0.33
CA ARG A 147 12.27 -4.52 0.74
C ARG A 147 12.61 -5.53 1.85
N ASP A 148 12.54 -6.82 1.56
CA ASP A 148 13.02 -7.90 2.44
C ASP A 148 14.49 -8.21 2.08
N TYR A 149 15.37 -7.25 2.38
CA TYR A 149 16.77 -7.30 1.97
C TYR A 149 17.53 -8.55 2.48
N PRO A 150 17.31 -9.05 3.72
CA PRO A 150 17.94 -10.30 4.16
C PRO A 150 17.59 -11.50 3.28
N LYS A 151 16.32 -11.65 2.89
CA LYS A 151 15.93 -12.71 1.95
C LYS A 151 16.48 -12.47 0.55
N ALA A 152 16.54 -11.21 0.10
CA ALA A 152 17.10 -10.84 -1.18
C ALA A 152 18.59 -11.20 -1.28
N VAL A 153 19.39 -10.87 -0.25
CA VAL A 153 20.81 -11.25 -0.14
C VAL A 153 20.97 -12.76 -0.20
N ALA A 154 20.21 -13.50 0.62
CA ALA A 154 20.30 -14.96 0.65
C ALA A 154 19.96 -15.60 -0.72
N ALA A 155 18.91 -15.11 -1.38
CA ALA A 155 18.53 -15.56 -2.71
C ALA A 155 19.57 -15.20 -3.78
N ALA A 156 20.14 -13.99 -3.74
CA ALA A 156 21.16 -13.56 -4.70
C ALA A 156 22.45 -14.39 -4.56
N GLN A 157 22.88 -14.65 -3.32
CA GLN A 157 24.05 -15.50 -3.05
C GLN A 157 23.82 -16.95 -3.48
N ALA A 158 22.61 -17.49 -3.25
CA ALA A 158 22.22 -18.81 -3.75
C ALA A 158 22.27 -18.85 -5.29
N ALA A 159 21.77 -17.79 -5.96
CA ALA A 159 21.84 -17.65 -7.41
C ALA A 159 23.30 -17.67 -7.88
N THR A 160 24.18 -16.83 -7.31
CA THR A 160 25.61 -16.77 -7.66
C THR A 160 26.32 -18.12 -7.45
N LYS A 161 26.03 -18.82 -6.35
CA LYS A 161 26.62 -20.14 -6.06
C LYS A 161 26.17 -21.23 -7.04
N SER A 162 24.97 -21.09 -7.60
CA SER A 162 24.40 -22.06 -8.56
C SER A 162 24.87 -21.87 -10.01
N ILE A 163 25.66 -20.83 -10.28
CA ILE A 163 26.20 -20.58 -11.63
C ILE A 163 27.26 -21.65 -11.94
N PRO A 164 27.14 -22.40 -13.06
CA PRO A 164 28.17 -23.34 -13.51
C PRO A 164 29.52 -22.63 -13.79
N THR A 165 30.61 -23.39 -13.94
CA THR A 165 31.95 -22.83 -14.27
C THR A 165 32.40 -23.25 -15.68
N GLY A 166 32.62 -22.30 -16.61
CA GLY A 166 33.15 -22.52 -17.96
C GLY A 166 32.74 -21.62 -19.14
N TRP A 167 31.72 -20.72 -19.08
CA TRP A 167 31.10 -20.09 -20.28
C TRP A 167 30.65 -18.61 -20.14
N SER A 168 30.13 -18.01 -21.23
CA SER A 168 29.73 -16.59 -21.33
C SER A 168 28.41 -16.22 -20.66
N VAL A 169 27.41 -17.12 -20.73
CA VAL A 169 26.11 -17.01 -20.04
C VAL A 169 26.32 -16.92 -18.52
N GLU A 170 27.36 -17.57 -18.01
CA GLU A 170 27.76 -17.48 -16.60
C GLU A 170 28.23 -16.08 -16.22
N ARG A 171 28.86 -15.32 -17.14
CA ARG A 171 29.32 -13.96 -16.85
C ARG A 171 28.16 -12.97 -16.80
N SER A 172 27.22 -13.04 -17.74
CA SER A 172 25.99 -12.25 -17.67
C SER A 172 25.19 -12.60 -16.42
N MET A 173 25.02 -13.89 -16.11
CA MET A 173 24.36 -14.33 -14.87
C MET A 173 25.10 -13.86 -13.61
N ARG A 174 26.43 -13.90 -13.63
CA ARG A 174 27.24 -13.38 -12.51
C ARG A 174 27.10 -11.87 -12.37
N ILE A 175 27.04 -11.13 -13.48
CA ILE A 175 26.77 -9.69 -13.47
C ILE A 175 25.39 -9.41 -12.84
N MET A 176 24.34 -10.09 -13.29
CA MET A 176 22.98 -9.91 -12.77
C MET A 176 22.87 -10.28 -11.28
N THR A 177 23.41 -11.43 -10.88
CA THR A 177 23.32 -11.91 -9.48
C THR A 177 24.16 -11.08 -8.51
N LEU A 178 25.39 -10.67 -8.90
CA LEU A 178 26.18 -9.73 -8.10
C LEU A 178 25.49 -8.36 -8.02
N THR A 179 24.86 -7.89 -9.10
CA THR A 179 24.08 -6.64 -9.06
C THR A 179 22.92 -6.75 -8.08
N ALA A 180 22.13 -7.83 -8.13
CA ALA A 180 21.02 -8.06 -7.21
C ALA A 180 21.50 -8.16 -5.75
N ASN A 181 22.63 -8.83 -5.50
CA ASN A 181 23.24 -8.94 -4.17
C ASN A 181 23.71 -7.57 -3.65
N GLY A 182 24.50 -6.83 -4.44
CA GLY A 182 25.03 -5.53 -4.04
C GLY A 182 23.93 -4.49 -3.81
N LEU A 183 22.85 -4.55 -4.59
CA LEU A 183 21.66 -3.73 -4.33
C LEU A 183 20.97 -4.11 -3.02
N ALA A 184 20.80 -5.40 -2.75
CA ALA A 184 20.21 -5.88 -1.50
C ALA A 184 21.02 -5.47 -0.27
N GLU A 185 22.34 -5.64 -0.31
CA GLU A 185 23.25 -5.21 0.76
C GLU A 185 23.19 -3.68 0.94
N GLY A 186 23.21 -2.92 -0.15
CA GLY A 186 23.22 -1.45 -0.10
C GLY A 186 21.93 -0.89 0.46
N PHE A 187 20.78 -1.30 -0.07
CA PHE A 187 19.47 -0.88 0.46
C PHE A 187 19.17 -1.45 1.85
N GLY A 188 19.77 -2.59 2.19
CA GLY A 188 19.77 -3.16 3.54
C GLY A 188 20.64 -2.40 4.57
N GLY A 189 21.37 -1.38 4.14
CA GLY A 189 22.22 -0.54 5.00
C GLY A 189 23.64 -1.08 5.22
N ASN A 190 24.03 -2.18 4.57
CA ASN A 190 25.35 -2.78 4.69
C ASN A 190 26.31 -2.23 3.63
N ARG A 191 26.76 -0.98 3.85
CA ARG A 191 27.64 -0.26 2.91
C ARG A 191 28.90 -1.03 2.54
N GLU A 192 29.56 -1.66 3.52
CA GLU A 192 30.83 -2.36 3.30
C GLU A 192 30.65 -3.58 2.38
N ALA A 193 29.63 -4.41 2.64
CA ALA A 193 29.34 -5.56 1.79
C ALA A 193 28.93 -5.13 0.37
N ALA A 194 28.10 -4.10 0.23
CA ALA A 194 27.70 -3.58 -1.07
C ALA A 194 28.90 -3.09 -1.89
N VAL A 195 29.82 -2.32 -1.26
CA VAL A 195 31.05 -1.85 -1.92
C VAL A 195 31.93 -3.03 -2.36
N LYS A 196 32.09 -4.04 -1.50
CA LYS A 196 32.85 -5.25 -1.84
C LYS A 196 32.25 -6.00 -3.03
N VAL A 197 30.92 -6.12 -3.08
CA VAL A 197 30.22 -6.74 -4.22
C VAL A 197 30.38 -5.90 -5.50
N ALA A 198 30.38 -4.57 -5.40
CA ALA A 198 30.63 -3.69 -6.55
C ALA A 198 32.07 -3.85 -7.09
N GLU A 199 33.06 -4.01 -6.22
CA GLU A 199 34.45 -4.29 -6.59
C GLU A 199 34.60 -5.67 -7.24
N GLU A 200 33.93 -6.70 -6.70
CA GLU A 200 33.87 -8.02 -7.32
C GLU A 200 33.23 -7.96 -8.72
N LEU A 201 32.13 -7.23 -8.85
CA LEU A 201 31.46 -7.04 -10.14
C LEU A 201 32.34 -6.30 -11.14
N ALA A 202 33.05 -5.25 -10.72
CA ALA A 202 33.97 -4.50 -11.59
C ALA A 202 35.11 -5.38 -12.13
N ALA A 203 35.56 -6.35 -11.32
CA ALA A 203 36.61 -7.32 -11.68
C ALA A 203 36.13 -8.41 -12.68
N VAL A 204 34.83 -8.50 -12.99
CA VAL A 204 34.32 -9.44 -13.99
C VAL A 204 34.87 -9.05 -15.39
N GLY A 205 35.56 -9.99 -16.03
CA GLY A 205 36.21 -9.80 -17.33
C GLY A 205 35.23 -9.75 -18.52
N THR A 206 35.25 -8.66 -19.27
CA THR A 206 34.34 -8.37 -20.40
C THR A 206 35.08 -8.20 -21.75
N SER A 207 36.30 -8.72 -21.87
CA SER A 207 37.09 -8.69 -23.11
C SER A 207 36.49 -9.57 -24.22
N TYR A 208 36.92 -9.36 -25.47
CA TYR A 208 36.46 -10.11 -26.65
C TYR A 208 36.48 -11.63 -26.40
N PRO A 209 35.42 -12.37 -26.76
CA PRO A 209 34.25 -11.98 -27.59
C PRO A 209 33.06 -11.33 -26.85
N TYR A 210 33.21 -10.86 -25.60
CA TYR A 210 32.09 -10.49 -24.71
C TYR A 210 31.89 -8.98 -24.49
N SER A 211 32.19 -8.16 -25.49
CA SER A 211 32.15 -6.69 -25.37
C SER A 211 30.77 -6.10 -25.04
N LEU A 212 29.67 -6.80 -25.36
CA LEU A 212 28.30 -6.36 -25.05
C LEU A 212 27.98 -6.39 -23.55
N LEU A 213 28.69 -7.22 -22.75
CA LEU A 213 28.50 -7.32 -21.30
C LEU A 213 29.19 -6.18 -20.52
N ALA A 214 30.06 -5.41 -21.17
CA ALA A 214 30.77 -4.31 -20.52
C ALA A 214 29.80 -3.23 -20.03
N ALA A 215 28.78 -2.90 -20.83
CA ALA A 215 27.75 -1.93 -20.48
C ALA A 215 26.92 -2.39 -19.27
N GLU A 216 26.43 -3.63 -19.31
CA GLU A 216 25.63 -4.24 -18.25
C GLU A 216 26.41 -4.29 -16.92
N LYS A 217 27.68 -4.69 -16.97
CA LYS A 217 28.59 -4.71 -15.82
C LYS A 217 28.70 -3.33 -15.18
N TRP A 218 29.11 -2.33 -15.95
CA TRP A 218 29.38 -0.99 -15.41
C TRP A 218 28.10 -0.29 -14.95
N HIS A 219 26.98 -0.55 -15.61
CA HIS A 219 25.67 -0.12 -15.13
C HIS A 219 25.32 -0.77 -13.78
N GLY A 220 25.54 -2.08 -13.62
CA GLY A 220 25.38 -2.79 -12.35
C GLY A 220 26.27 -2.21 -11.23
N VAL A 221 27.55 -1.98 -11.51
CA VAL A 221 28.49 -1.34 -10.56
C VAL A 221 27.98 0.03 -10.13
N ALA A 222 27.54 0.86 -11.09
CA ALA A 222 27.01 2.19 -10.80
C ALA A 222 25.74 2.12 -9.92
N ARG A 223 24.83 1.20 -10.21
CA ARG A 223 23.61 0.99 -9.41
C ARG A 223 23.92 0.60 -7.96
N ILE A 224 24.91 -0.25 -7.72
CA ILE A 224 25.34 -0.62 -6.36
C ILE A 224 25.97 0.60 -5.65
N TYR A 225 26.80 1.39 -6.32
CA TYR A 225 27.34 2.60 -5.69
C TYR A 225 26.26 3.64 -5.39
N VAL A 226 25.23 3.76 -6.24
CA VAL A 226 24.06 4.61 -5.96
C VAL A 226 23.28 4.11 -4.74
N SER A 227 23.10 2.80 -4.55
CA SER A 227 22.36 2.27 -3.38
C SER A 227 23.03 2.59 -2.04
N VAL A 228 24.34 2.86 -2.04
CA VAL A 228 25.09 3.33 -0.85
C VAL A 228 25.39 4.83 -0.86
N GLY A 229 24.86 5.60 -1.81
CA GLY A 229 25.06 7.05 -1.92
C GLY A 229 26.47 7.48 -2.35
N ASP A 230 27.27 6.61 -2.99
CA ASP A 230 28.58 6.96 -3.55
C ASP A 230 28.44 7.38 -5.03
N PHE A 231 27.89 8.57 -5.26
CA PHE A 231 27.61 9.08 -6.60
C PHE A 231 28.88 9.37 -7.41
N VAL A 232 30.03 9.60 -6.75
CA VAL A 232 31.32 9.82 -7.42
C VAL A 232 31.79 8.55 -8.09
N LYS A 233 31.83 7.42 -7.37
CA LYS A 233 32.19 6.13 -7.97
C LYS A 233 31.17 5.64 -8.98
N ALA A 234 29.88 5.89 -8.74
CA ALA A 234 28.83 5.56 -9.71
C ALA A 234 29.02 6.30 -11.05
N ASN A 235 29.26 7.62 -11.01
CA ASN A 235 29.51 8.42 -12.21
C ASN A 235 30.79 7.98 -12.94
N ALA A 236 31.84 7.60 -12.20
CA ALA A 236 33.07 7.07 -12.80
C ALA A 236 32.81 5.74 -13.53
N ALA A 237 32.08 4.81 -12.92
CA ALA A 237 31.72 3.54 -13.55
C ALA A 237 30.92 3.73 -14.85
N LEU A 238 29.98 4.69 -14.89
CA LEU A 238 29.20 4.98 -16.10
C LEU A 238 30.03 5.60 -17.24
N LYS A 239 31.17 6.24 -16.93
CA LYS A 239 32.10 6.80 -17.93
C LYS A 239 33.07 5.76 -18.51
N GLU A 240 33.32 4.65 -17.81
CA GLU A 240 34.12 3.51 -18.30
C GLU A 240 33.39 2.69 -19.38
N ASP A 241 32.10 2.95 -19.60
CA ASP A 241 31.31 2.28 -20.62
C ASP A 241 31.56 2.86 -22.03
N THR A 242 32.43 2.19 -22.79
CA THR A 242 32.85 2.55 -24.16
C THR A 242 31.99 1.91 -25.27
N SER A 243 30.87 1.26 -24.93
CA SER A 243 30.11 0.37 -25.83
C SER A 243 29.17 1.05 -26.86
N SER A 244 29.01 2.37 -26.82
CA SER A 244 28.00 3.10 -27.63
C SER A 244 28.15 2.90 -29.15
N LEU A 245 29.35 2.58 -29.63
CA LEU A 245 29.64 2.35 -31.04
C LEU A 245 29.32 0.93 -31.54
N ILE A 246 29.30 -0.08 -30.67
CA ILE A 246 29.05 -1.49 -31.06
C ILE A 246 27.56 -1.82 -30.92
N GLY A 247 26.88 -1.27 -29.91
CA GLY A 247 25.44 -1.46 -29.69
C GLY A 247 24.58 -0.89 -30.82
N SER A 248 24.90 0.31 -31.31
CA SER A 248 24.19 0.96 -32.43
C SER A 248 24.31 0.20 -33.76
N LEU A 249 25.49 -0.40 -34.02
CA LEU A 249 25.73 -1.27 -35.18
C LEU A 249 24.98 -2.61 -35.09
N ALA A 250 24.88 -3.20 -33.90
CA ALA A 250 24.13 -4.43 -33.67
C ALA A 250 22.60 -4.21 -33.77
N VAL A 251 22.09 -3.08 -33.28
CA VAL A 251 20.67 -2.69 -33.37
C VAL A 251 20.27 -2.43 -34.82
N GLY A 252 21.08 -1.66 -35.57
CA GLY A 252 20.82 -1.43 -37.00
C GLY A 252 20.84 -2.70 -37.85
N LEU A 253 21.62 -3.71 -37.45
CA LEU A 253 21.64 -5.03 -38.10
C LEU A 253 20.42 -5.89 -37.70
N ALA A 254 19.96 -5.82 -36.44
CA ALA A 254 18.79 -6.55 -35.96
C ALA A 254 17.48 -6.02 -36.57
N ASP A 255 17.31 -4.68 -36.62
CA ASP A 255 16.16 -4.04 -37.27
C ASP A 255 16.12 -4.39 -38.77
N ALA A 256 17.28 -4.42 -39.43
CA ALA A 256 17.38 -4.72 -40.87
C ALA A 256 17.20 -6.20 -41.25
N ILE A 257 17.60 -7.14 -40.39
CA ILE A 257 17.54 -8.59 -40.69
C ILE A 257 16.23 -9.23 -40.20
N ALA A 258 15.64 -8.75 -39.11
CA ALA A 258 14.55 -9.47 -38.43
C ALA A 258 13.17 -8.79 -38.47
N GLY A 259 13.06 -7.53 -38.92
CA GLY A 259 11.79 -6.77 -38.89
C GLY A 259 11.18 -6.65 -37.47
N MET A 260 12.00 -6.87 -36.46
CA MET A 260 11.65 -6.75 -35.05
C MET A 260 11.77 -5.28 -34.66
N ASP A 261 10.78 -4.72 -33.98
CA ASP A 261 10.83 -3.35 -33.43
C ASP A 261 11.77 -3.29 -32.21
N VAL A 262 13.06 -3.57 -32.44
CA VAL A 262 14.07 -3.72 -31.38
C VAL A 262 14.55 -2.35 -30.90
N GLY A 263 14.59 -1.35 -31.79
CA GLY A 263 15.05 0.01 -31.48
C GLY A 263 14.31 0.68 -30.31
N ASP A 264 12.98 0.68 -30.30
CA ASP A 264 12.19 1.31 -29.23
C ASP A 264 12.26 0.53 -27.90
N SER A 265 12.32 -0.80 -27.97
CA SER A 265 12.53 -1.67 -26.79
C SER A 265 13.92 -1.46 -26.17
N MET A 266 14.98 -1.47 -26.99
CA MET A 266 16.35 -1.26 -26.54
C MET A 266 16.56 0.13 -25.93
N PHE A 267 15.96 1.17 -26.50
CA PHE A 267 16.00 2.50 -25.90
C PHE A 267 15.38 2.48 -24.50
N SER A 268 14.17 1.92 -24.37
CA SER A 268 13.39 1.93 -23.13
C SER A 268 14.04 1.13 -21.99
N TYR A 269 14.68 0.00 -22.31
CA TYR A 269 15.20 -0.94 -21.32
C TYR A 269 16.72 -0.86 -21.10
N VAL A 270 17.49 -0.27 -22.02
CA VAL A 270 18.95 -0.25 -21.95
C VAL A 270 19.50 1.17 -21.96
N GLU A 271 19.15 1.98 -22.95
CA GLU A 271 19.73 3.32 -23.11
C GLU A 271 19.18 4.32 -22.09
N LEU A 272 17.85 4.38 -21.94
CA LEU A 272 17.17 5.31 -21.06
C LEU A 272 17.56 5.15 -19.58
N PRO A 273 17.56 3.94 -18.96
CA PRO A 273 18.01 3.77 -17.58
C PRO A 273 19.46 4.18 -17.37
N LYS A 274 20.32 3.94 -18.35
CA LYS A 274 21.74 4.31 -18.30
C LYS A 274 21.94 5.82 -18.39
N GLU A 275 21.34 6.49 -19.38
CA GLU A 275 21.43 7.95 -19.52
C GLU A 275 20.82 8.66 -18.30
N PHE A 276 19.66 8.19 -17.83
CA PHE A 276 19.05 8.70 -16.59
C PHE A 276 19.99 8.58 -15.40
N LEU A 277 20.58 7.39 -15.17
CA LEU A 277 21.48 7.17 -14.04
C LEU A 277 22.73 8.04 -14.13
N LEU A 278 23.27 8.26 -15.34
CA LEU A 278 24.39 9.17 -15.56
C LEU A 278 24.04 10.59 -15.13
N TYR A 279 22.95 11.16 -15.65
CA TYR A 279 22.53 12.53 -15.32
C TYR A 279 22.14 12.68 -13.86
N LYS A 280 21.54 11.64 -13.25
CA LYS A 280 21.27 11.58 -11.81
C LYS A 280 22.58 11.66 -11.01
N THR A 281 23.57 10.84 -11.34
CA THR A 281 24.85 10.85 -10.62
C THR A 281 25.59 12.19 -10.81
N GLN A 282 25.52 12.79 -12.01
CA GLN A 282 26.05 14.14 -12.26
C GLN A 282 25.37 15.20 -11.39
N PHE A 283 24.04 15.14 -11.26
CA PHE A 283 23.30 16.06 -10.41
C PHE A 283 23.73 15.94 -8.94
N GLU A 284 23.80 14.73 -8.41
CA GLU A 284 24.12 14.48 -6.99
C GLU A 284 25.58 14.83 -6.64
N ILE A 285 26.51 14.84 -7.60
CA ILE A 285 27.89 15.32 -7.41
C ILE A 285 28.10 16.81 -7.72
N GLY A 286 27.02 17.55 -8.03
CA GLY A 286 27.07 19.00 -8.28
C GLY A 286 27.40 19.41 -9.72
N GLN A 287 27.44 18.47 -10.68
CA GLN A 287 27.52 18.76 -12.13
C GLN A 287 26.13 19.13 -12.67
N VAL A 288 25.55 20.19 -12.11
CA VAL A 288 24.14 20.58 -12.33
C VAL A 288 23.86 20.94 -13.79
N LYS A 289 24.81 21.59 -14.48
CA LYS A 289 24.62 22.03 -15.86
C LYS A 289 24.47 20.83 -16.81
N GLU A 290 25.38 19.87 -16.72
CA GLU A 290 25.40 18.65 -17.53
C GLU A 290 24.16 17.80 -17.24
N ALA A 291 23.80 17.65 -15.97
CA ALA A 291 22.59 16.92 -15.57
C ALA A 291 21.31 17.58 -16.13
N ARG A 292 21.21 18.91 -16.05
CA ARG A 292 20.07 19.67 -16.57
C ARG A 292 19.91 19.49 -18.08
N GLU A 293 21.00 19.66 -18.83
CA GLU A 293 20.99 19.49 -20.29
C GLU A 293 20.64 18.05 -20.70
N GLY A 294 21.16 17.08 -19.95
CA GLY A 294 20.84 15.66 -20.12
C GLY A 294 19.38 15.31 -19.85
N PHE A 295 18.82 15.78 -18.73
CA PHE A 295 17.42 15.60 -18.42
C PHE A 295 16.50 16.31 -19.43
N ASP A 296 16.83 17.53 -19.84
CA ASP A 296 16.06 18.26 -20.87
C ASP A 296 16.10 17.54 -22.23
N LYS A 297 17.21 16.88 -22.58
CA LYS A 297 17.31 16.01 -23.76
C LYS A 297 16.36 14.81 -23.64
N LEU A 298 16.40 14.09 -22.50
CA LEU A 298 15.56 12.92 -22.28
C LEU A 298 14.06 13.24 -22.24
N LEU A 299 13.68 14.38 -21.64
CA LEU A 299 12.29 14.83 -21.56
C LEU A 299 11.71 15.24 -22.92
N LYS A 300 12.54 15.64 -23.89
CA LYS A 300 12.11 15.95 -25.26
C LYS A 300 11.93 14.72 -26.14
N ASP A 301 12.54 13.59 -25.79
CA ASP A 301 12.40 12.35 -26.53
C ASP A 301 11.04 11.70 -26.22
N LYS A 302 10.18 11.58 -27.23
CA LYS A 302 8.84 11.00 -27.09
C LYS A 302 8.87 9.54 -26.63
N ARG A 303 9.95 8.80 -26.93
CA ARG A 303 10.12 7.40 -26.49
C ARG A 303 10.27 7.31 -24.97
N THR A 304 10.85 8.34 -24.34
CA THR A 304 11.01 8.43 -22.89
C THR A 304 9.66 8.50 -22.16
N GLN A 305 8.65 9.16 -22.74
CA GLN A 305 7.30 9.23 -22.18
C GLN A 305 6.61 7.86 -22.09
N GLY A 306 7.00 6.91 -22.97
CA GLY A 306 6.51 5.53 -22.95
C GLY A 306 6.99 4.74 -21.73
N ASN A 307 8.07 5.16 -21.08
CA ASN A 307 8.58 4.54 -19.86
C ASN A 307 8.23 5.39 -18.64
N GLY A 308 7.00 5.23 -18.13
CA GLY A 308 6.51 6.00 -16.99
C GLY A 308 7.40 5.91 -15.76
N GLU A 309 8.02 4.75 -15.49
CA GLU A 309 8.85 4.49 -14.29
C GLU A 309 10.10 5.40 -14.24
N ILE A 310 10.69 5.70 -15.38
CA ILE A 310 11.82 6.64 -15.47
C ILE A 310 11.33 8.06 -15.74
N TYR A 311 10.20 8.22 -16.43
CA TYR A 311 9.69 9.54 -16.80
C TYR A 311 9.36 10.41 -15.59
N TRP A 312 8.66 9.87 -14.59
CA TRP A 312 8.36 10.64 -13.38
C TRP A 312 9.63 10.98 -12.59
N LEU A 313 10.64 10.10 -12.58
CA LEU A 313 11.94 10.35 -11.94
C LEU A 313 12.71 11.49 -12.63
N LEU A 314 12.67 11.53 -13.96
CA LEU A 314 13.26 12.61 -14.76
C LEU A 314 12.62 13.95 -14.42
N LEU A 315 11.28 14.01 -14.42
CA LEU A 315 10.53 15.20 -14.03
C LEU A 315 10.84 15.63 -12.60
N TYR A 316 10.93 14.66 -11.68
CA TYR A 316 11.27 14.90 -10.28
C TYR A 316 12.66 15.53 -10.09
N ASP A 317 13.71 14.91 -10.65
CA ASP A 317 15.08 15.42 -10.51
C ASP A 317 15.29 16.72 -11.31
N ARG A 318 14.66 16.88 -12.47
CA ARG A 318 14.67 18.16 -13.21
C ARG A 318 13.96 19.28 -12.45
N GLY A 319 12.89 18.97 -11.73
CA GLY A 319 12.20 19.90 -10.83
C GLY A 319 13.06 20.30 -9.63
N ARG A 320 13.86 19.36 -9.06
CA ARG A 320 14.85 19.67 -8.03
C ARG A 320 15.91 20.66 -8.53
N ILE A 321 16.38 20.49 -9.77
CA ILE A 321 17.29 21.46 -10.40
C ILE A 321 16.63 22.83 -10.52
N ALA A 322 15.40 22.91 -11.07
CA ALA A 322 14.69 24.17 -11.24
C ALA A 322 14.49 24.91 -9.90
N ALA A 323 14.12 24.19 -8.83
CA ALA A 323 14.00 24.76 -7.50
C ALA A 323 15.35 25.28 -6.97
N GLY A 324 16.45 24.57 -7.21
CA GLY A 324 17.81 25.01 -6.86
C GLY A 324 18.29 26.24 -7.65
N GLU A 325 17.78 26.41 -8.88
CA GLU A 325 18.00 27.60 -9.72
C GLU A 325 17.13 28.79 -9.30
N GLY A 326 16.24 28.62 -8.31
CA GLY A 326 15.30 29.65 -7.84
C GLY A 326 14.00 29.73 -8.65
N ASP A 327 13.80 28.87 -9.65
CA ASP A 327 12.58 28.80 -10.45
C ASP A 327 11.58 27.79 -9.84
N MET A 328 10.94 28.21 -8.75
CA MET A 328 9.95 27.38 -8.05
C MET A 328 8.70 27.12 -8.90
N ALA A 329 8.36 28.04 -9.82
CA ALA A 329 7.19 27.88 -10.69
C ALA A 329 7.38 26.72 -11.68
N GLN A 330 8.55 26.65 -12.30
CA GLN A 330 8.91 25.52 -13.17
C GLN A 330 9.06 24.23 -12.38
N ALA A 331 9.63 24.28 -11.16
CA ALA A 331 9.74 23.11 -10.29
C ALA A 331 8.36 22.51 -9.95
N VAL A 332 7.42 23.34 -9.52
CA VAL A 332 6.03 22.95 -9.24
C VAL A 332 5.37 22.33 -10.48
N LYS A 333 5.57 22.93 -11.66
CA LYS A 333 5.01 22.37 -12.91
C LYS A 333 5.53 20.96 -13.19
N LEU A 334 6.83 20.74 -13.06
CA LEU A 334 7.46 19.44 -13.30
C LEU A 334 7.04 18.39 -12.26
N TRP A 335 6.99 18.75 -10.98
CA TRP A 335 6.55 17.83 -9.93
C TRP A 335 5.06 17.50 -10.03
N ARG A 336 4.23 18.46 -10.47
CA ARG A 336 2.81 18.20 -10.78
C ARG A 336 2.67 17.14 -11.85
N GLU A 337 3.40 17.30 -12.96
CA GLU A 337 3.42 16.31 -14.05
C GLU A 337 3.94 14.95 -13.57
N ALA A 338 4.98 14.92 -12.73
CA ALA A 338 5.50 13.69 -12.15
C ALA A 338 4.43 12.96 -11.30
N VAL A 339 3.67 13.69 -10.48
CA VAL A 339 2.57 13.13 -9.68
C VAL A 339 1.49 12.53 -10.58
N GLU A 340 1.10 13.20 -11.67
CA GLU A 340 0.10 12.67 -12.60
C GLU A 340 0.56 11.34 -13.23
N ILE A 341 1.83 11.21 -13.61
CA ILE A 341 2.39 9.94 -14.12
C ILE A 341 2.36 8.84 -13.05
N ILE A 342 2.76 9.17 -11.83
CA ILE A 342 2.72 8.25 -10.68
C ILE A 342 1.29 7.76 -10.42
N GLU A 343 0.32 8.67 -10.42
CA GLU A 343 -1.08 8.33 -10.17
C GLU A 343 -1.68 7.50 -11.30
N HIS A 344 -1.35 7.82 -12.55
CA HIS A 344 -1.75 7.01 -13.71
C HIS A 344 -1.22 5.58 -13.58
N GLN A 345 0.05 5.39 -13.23
CA GLN A 345 0.63 4.06 -12.99
C GLN A 345 -0.01 3.30 -11.82
N ARG A 346 -0.45 4.02 -10.78
CA ARG A 346 -1.12 3.40 -9.64
C ARG A 346 -2.52 2.89 -9.98
N SER A 347 -3.21 3.55 -10.90
CA SER A 347 -4.60 3.22 -11.27
C SER A 347 -4.74 1.80 -11.85
N SER A 348 -3.70 1.28 -12.49
CA SER A 348 -3.65 -0.07 -13.09
C SER A 348 -3.31 -1.20 -12.10
N ILE A 349 -3.20 -0.90 -10.80
CA ILE A 349 -2.90 -1.89 -9.76
C ILE A 349 -4.20 -2.43 -9.15
N ASN A 350 -4.47 -3.73 -9.34
CA ASN A 350 -5.76 -4.34 -9.02
C ASN A 350 -5.94 -4.79 -7.55
N THR A 351 -4.95 -4.64 -6.67
CA THR A 351 -5.06 -5.04 -5.25
C THR A 351 -4.49 -4.01 -4.28
N GLU A 352 -5.14 -3.89 -3.12
CA GLU A 352 -4.78 -2.96 -2.04
C GLU A 352 -3.36 -3.16 -1.52
N ALA A 353 -2.96 -4.41 -1.27
CA ALA A 353 -1.61 -4.75 -0.81
C ALA A 353 -0.54 -4.28 -1.81
N ASN A 354 -0.83 -4.34 -3.11
CA ASN A 354 0.08 -3.91 -4.15
C ASN A 354 0.09 -2.37 -4.30
N LYS A 355 -1.03 -1.69 -4.05
CA LYS A 355 -1.10 -0.22 -4.00
C LYS A 355 -0.33 0.36 -2.81
N ILE A 356 -0.39 -0.31 -1.65
CA ILE A 356 0.37 0.06 -0.44
C ILE A 356 1.88 -0.03 -0.72
N GLY A 357 2.35 -1.13 -1.32
CA GLY A 357 3.76 -1.29 -1.69
C GLY A 357 4.26 -0.33 -2.78
N PHE A 358 3.38 0.18 -3.64
CA PHE A 358 3.75 1.01 -4.80
C PHE A 358 4.24 2.43 -4.46
N VAL A 359 3.82 2.98 -3.32
CA VAL A 359 3.89 4.42 -3.03
C VAL A 359 5.18 4.83 -2.31
N GLY A 360 5.92 3.89 -1.72
CA GLY A 360 6.97 4.19 -0.74
C GLY A 360 8.14 5.08 -1.21
N ASP A 361 8.55 5.00 -2.47
CA ASP A 361 9.60 5.85 -3.09
C ASP A 361 9.05 7.14 -3.73
N LYS A 362 7.73 7.17 -3.98
CA LYS A 362 7.05 8.23 -4.72
C LYS A 362 6.52 9.34 -3.83
N GLN A 363 6.42 9.12 -2.52
CA GLN A 363 6.02 10.15 -1.52
C GLN A 363 6.91 11.40 -1.55
N ALA A 364 8.21 11.25 -1.86
CA ALA A 364 9.11 12.38 -1.98
C ALA A 364 8.67 13.39 -3.04
N VAL A 365 8.03 12.93 -4.13
CA VAL A 365 7.51 13.81 -5.19
C VAL A 365 6.35 14.67 -4.68
N TYR A 366 5.41 14.05 -3.94
CA TYR A 366 4.32 14.79 -3.29
C TYR A 366 4.86 15.82 -2.30
N GLY A 367 5.83 15.45 -1.46
CA GLY A 367 6.40 16.38 -0.49
C GLY A 367 7.07 17.59 -1.13
N ARG A 368 7.80 17.40 -2.24
CA ARG A 368 8.36 18.51 -3.02
C ARG A 368 7.28 19.39 -3.62
N LEU A 369 6.24 18.79 -4.21
CA LEU A 369 5.12 19.53 -4.80
C LEU A 369 4.39 20.36 -3.75
N ILE A 370 4.01 19.75 -2.61
CA ILE A 370 3.33 20.42 -1.49
C ILE A 370 4.19 21.57 -0.97
N GLY A 371 5.49 21.35 -0.75
CA GLY A 371 6.43 22.38 -0.32
C GLY A 371 6.57 23.53 -1.32
N GLY A 372 6.62 23.23 -2.63
CA GLY A 372 6.68 24.24 -3.69
C GLY A 372 5.38 25.04 -3.84
N LEU A 373 4.22 24.38 -3.75
CA LEU A 373 2.91 25.04 -3.76
C LEU A 373 2.74 25.94 -2.52
N HIS A 374 3.16 25.47 -1.35
CA HIS A 374 3.19 26.29 -0.14
C HIS A 374 4.11 27.51 -0.32
N ALA A 375 5.32 27.33 -0.84
CA ALA A 375 6.27 28.43 -1.05
C ALA A 375 5.76 29.49 -2.05
N THR A 376 4.88 29.09 -2.97
CA THR A 376 4.25 29.98 -3.96
C THR A 376 2.87 30.51 -3.53
N GLY A 377 2.43 30.22 -2.30
CA GLY A 377 1.15 30.69 -1.75
C GLY A 377 -0.09 29.96 -2.26
N GLN A 378 0.07 28.85 -2.99
CA GLN A 378 -1.02 28.06 -3.57
C GLN A 378 -1.56 27.03 -2.56
N PHE A 379 -2.04 27.50 -1.40
CA PHE A 379 -2.38 26.63 -0.26
C PHE A 379 -3.53 25.66 -0.52
N ALA A 380 -4.55 26.05 -1.29
CA ALA A 380 -5.67 25.17 -1.60
C ALA A 380 -5.23 23.98 -2.46
N GLU A 381 -4.35 24.22 -3.45
CA GLU A 381 -3.78 23.16 -4.27
C GLU A 381 -2.80 22.30 -3.46
N ALA A 382 -1.99 22.92 -2.59
CA ALA A 382 -1.10 22.18 -1.70
C ALA A 382 -1.88 21.23 -0.77
N PHE A 383 -3.02 21.68 -0.24
CA PHE A 383 -3.91 20.87 0.57
C PHE A 383 -4.52 19.71 -0.23
N ASP A 384 -4.90 19.93 -1.50
CA ASP A 384 -5.40 18.88 -2.39
C ASP A 384 -4.35 17.78 -2.61
N TYR A 385 -3.12 18.14 -2.97
CA TYR A 385 -2.04 17.15 -3.14
C TYR A 385 -1.65 16.45 -1.84
N LEU A 386 -1.75 17.14 -0.71
CA LEU A 386 -1.59 16.54 0.60
C LEU A 386 -2.64 15.43 0.80
N GLU A 387 -3.92 15.73 0.60
CA GLU A 387 -4.99 14.75 0.73
C GLU A 387 -4.90 13.61 -0.30
N ARG A 388 -4.38 13.87 -1.51
CA ARG A 388 -4.07 12.81 -2.51
C ARG A 388 -2.92 11.92 -2.05
N SER A 389 -1.94 12.49 -1.35
CA SER A 389 -0.76 11.76 -0.86
C SER A 389 -1.07 10.85 0.34
N LYS A 390 -2.11 11.19 1.12
CA LYS A 390 -2.50 10.49 2.35
C LYS A 390 -3.70 9.59 2.19
N SER A 391 -3.72 8.46 2.91
CA SER A 391 -4.92 7.63 3.16
C SER A 391 -5.81 7.32 1.94
N ARG A 392 -5.31 7.48 0.70
CA ARG A 392 -6.13 7.37 -0.51
C ARG A 392 -6.66 5.95 -0.66
N ALA A 393 -5.89 4.96 -0.20
CA ALA A 393 -6.32 3.58 -0.17
C ALA A 393 -7.51 3.34 0.79
N LEU A 394 -7.55 4.02 1.95
CA LEU A 394 -8.70 4.02 2.87
C LEU A 394 -9.91 4.73 2.24
N VAL A 395 -9.69 5.87 1.60
CA VAL A 395 -10.73 6.65 0.92
C VAL A 395 -11.32 5.85 -0.26
N ASP A 396 -10.49 5.25 -1.12
CA ASP A 396 -10.87 4.35 -2.22
C ASP A 396 -11.74 3.20 -1.70
N MET A 397 -11.31 2.59 -0.60
CA MET A 397 -12.01 1.49 0.05
C MET A 397 -13.36 1.91 0.65
N LEU A 398 -13.46 3.09 1.28
CA LEU A 398 -14.72 3.58 1.85
C LEU A 398 -15.70 4.06 0.76
N ALA A 399 -15.17 4.67 -0.32
CA ALA A 399 -15.93 5.05 -1.50
C ALA A 399 -16.59 3.81 -2.12
N SER A 400 -15.79 2.76 -2.38
CA SER A 400 -16.32 1.52 -2.94
C SER A 400 -17.45 0.94 -2.11
N LYS A 401 -17.33 0.92 -0.78
CA LYS A 401 -18.38 0.39 0.09
C LYS A 401 -19.69 1.19 0.04
N LYS A 402 -19.65 2.54 -0.04
CA LYS A 402 -20.88 3.35 -0.15
C LYS A 402 -21.61 3.06 -1.46
N ASP A 403 -20.88 2.95 -2.55
CA ASP A 403 -21.46 2.67 -3.86
C ASP A 403 -21.99 1.22 -3.94
N PHE A 404 -21.32 0.26 -3.28
CA PHE A 404 -21.86 -1.10 -3.08
C PHE A 404 -23.14 -1.14 -2.23
N ALA A 405 -23.31 -0.22 -1.28
CA ALA A 405 -24.51 -0.14 -0.45
C ALA A 405 -25.70 0.52 -1.18
N VAL A 406 -25.44 1.30 -2.24
CA VAL A 406 -26.47 1.86 -3.13
C VAL A 406 -26.98 0.81 -4.12
N VAL A 407 -26.18 -0.20 -4.46
CA VAL A 407 -26.61 -1.32 -5.32
C VAL A 407 -27.07 -2.53 -4.49
N THR A 408 -28.18 -2.38 -3.78
CA THR A 408 -28.98 -3.56 -3.40
C THR A 408 -29.72 -4.05 -4.64
N GLY A 409 -29.11 -4.96 -5.39
CA GLY A 409 -29.73 -5.52 -6.60
C GLY A 409 -29.18 -6.88 -7.02
N ASP A 410 -27.88 -7.01 -7.25
CA ASP A 410 -27.28 -8.31 -7.60
C ASP A 410 -25.74 -8.21 -7.53
N ALA A 411 -25.16 -8.67 -6.42
CA ALA A 411 -23.71 -8.67 -6.23
C ALA A 411 -22.96 -9.57 -7.23
N GLU A 412 -23.64 -10.60 -7.76
CA GLU A 412 -23.11 -11.47 -8.83
C GLU A 412 -23.03 -10.73 -10.16
N LYS A 413 -24.05 -9.96 -10.53
CA LYS A 413 -24.11 -9.22 -11.79
C LYS A 413 -23.08 -8.09 -11.87
N ILE A 414 -22.73 -7.49 -10.73
CA ILE A 414 -21.64 -6.51 -10.65
C ILE A 414 -20.27 -7.19 -10.74
N ARG A 415 -20.12 -8.38 -10.15
CA ARG A 415 -18.90 -9.19 -10.28
C ARG A 415 -18.68 -9.61 -11.74
N ASP A 416 -19.77 -9.96 -12.43
CA ASP A 416 -19.77 -10.23 -13.86
C ASP A 416 -19.48 -8.98 -14.69
N LEU A 417 -20.02 -7.81 -14.34
CA LEU A 417 -19.74 -6.54 -15.04
C LEU A 417 -18.28 -6.09 -14.84
N LEU A 418 -17.71 -6.29 -13.65
CA LEU A 418 -16.28 -6.04 -13.38
C LEU A 418 -15.40 -7.03 -14.13
N ALA A 419 -15.77 -8.31 -14.17
CA ALA A 419 -15.08 -9.32 -14.98
C ALA A 419 -15.22 -9.05 -16.49
N GLN A 420 -16.37 -8.52 -16.94
CA GLN A 420 -16.59 -8.10 -18.33
C GLN A 420 -15.81 -6.83 -18.67
N ALA A 421 -15.69 -5.87 -17.76
CA ALA A 421 -14.84 -4.69 -17.92
C ALA A 421 -13.36 -5.10 -18.05
N GLU A 422 -12.91 -6.01 -17.18
CA GLU A 422 -11.57 -6.61 -17.22
C GLU A 422 -11.35 -7.40 -18.52
N GLN A 423 -12.34 -8.16 -18.99
CA GLN A 423 -12.30 -8.87 -20.27
C GLN A 423 -12.34 -7.92 -21.48
N SER A 424 -13.05 -6.79 -21.41
CA SER A 424 -13.15 -5.80 -22.49
C SER A 424 -11.85 -5.01 -22.67
N GLU A 425 -11.12 -4.76 -21.58
CA GLU A 425 -9.78 -4.16 -21.57
C GLU A 425 -8.74 -5.18 -22.09
N ILE A 426 -8.90 -6.45 -21.71
CA ILE A 426 -8.12 -7.59 -22.25
C ILE A 426 -8.39 -7.82 -23.75
N ALA A 427 -9.61 -7.54 -24.23
CA ALA A 427 -10.03 -7.72 -25.62
C ALA A 427 -9.68 -6.52 -26.52
N SER A 428 -9.69 -5.28 -25.99
CA SER A 428 -9.19 -4.11 -26.72
C SER A 428 -7.68 -4.18 -26.95
N LEU A 429 -6.95 -4.80 -26.01
CA LEU A 429 -5.53 -5.18 -26.17
C LEU A 429 -5.30 -6.32 -27.18
N ALA A 430 -6.35 -7.10 -27.51
CA ALA A 430 -6.27 -8.24 -28.43
C ALA A 430 -6.57 -7.87 -29.90
N GLN A 431 -7.16 -6.71 -30.16
CA GLN A 431 -7.36 -6.22 -31.52
C GLN A 431 -6.18 -5.33 -31.93
N GLY A 432 -5.20 -5.94 -32.61
CA GLY A 432 -4.06 -5.23 -33.19
C GLY A 432 -4.51 -4.11 -34.13
N VAL A 433 -4.25 -2.87 -33.73
CA VAL A 433 -4.28 -1.70 -34.62
C VAL A 433 -2.90 -1.05 -34.60
N GLU A 434 -2.38 -0.85 -35.81
CA GLU A 434 -1.09 -0.24 -36.13
C GLU A 434 -0.74 1.01 -35.33
N SER A 435 0.58 1.23 -35.21
CA SER A 435 1.26 2.46 -34.81
C SER A 435 0.49 3.75 -35.13
N ARG A 436 -0.22 4.30 -34.13
CA ARG A 436 -0.50 5.73 -33.97
C ARG A 436 -1.26 6.15 -32.70
N SER A 437 -1.73 5.23 -31.87
CA SER A 437 -2.67 5.58 -30.77
C SER A 437 -2.42 4.82 -29.47
N ARG A 438 -1.22 4.92 -28.89
CA ARG A 438 -1.04 4.64 -27.44
C ARG A 438 -1.35 5.87 -26.57
N THR A 439 -1.44 7.05 -27.17
CA THR A 439 -1.75 8.32 -26.49
C THR A 439 -3.26 8.61 -26.40
N LEU A 440 -4.12 7.78 -26.99
CA LEU A 440 -5.58 8.03 -27.05
C LEU A 440 -6.47 6.81 -26.75
N SER A 441 -5.95 5.60 -26.54
CA SER A 441 -6.78 4.39 -26.31
C SER A 441 -6.97 3.98 -24.84
N VAL A 442 -6.33 4.65 -23.88
CA VAL A 442 -6.64 4.52 -22.42
C VAL A 442 -7.48 5.70 -21.91
N ALA A 443 -7.81 6.68 -22.77
CA ALA A 443 -8.87 7.65 -22.47
C ALA A 443 -10.26 6.97 -22.50
N ALA A 444 -10.40 5.97 -23.38
CA ALA A 444 -11.68 5.30 -23.62
C ALA A 444 -12.29 4.61 -22.39
N PRO A 445 -11.57 3.89 -21.50
CA PRO A 445 -12.22 3.24 -20.36
C PRO A 445 -12.81 4.23 -19.37
N ALA A 446 -12.12 5.33 -19.04
CA ALA A 446 -12.62 6.32 -18.07
C ALA A 446 -13.78 7.16 -18.63
N GLU A 447 -13.76 7.50 -19.92
CA GLU A 447 -14.86 8.22 -20.60
C GLU A 447 -16.05 7.30 -20.91
N VAL A 448 -15.82 6.05 -21.35
CA VAL A 448 -16.87 5.06 -21.56
C VAL A 448 -17.49 4.59 -20.25
N LEU A 449 -16.71 4.42 -19.17
CA LEU A 449 -17.25 4.20 -17.81
C LEU A 449 -18.02 5.44 -17.31
N ARG A 450 -17.55 6.66 -17.58
CA ARG A 450 -18.30 7.89 -17.26
C ARG A 450 -19.62 8.01 -18.02
N GLU A 451 -19.69 7.53 -19.26
CA GLU A 451 -20.90 7.57 -20.09
C GLU A 451 -21.88 6.42 -19.80
N GLN A 452 -21.38 5.20 -19.52
CA GLN A 452 -22.19 3.98 -19.43
C GLN A 452 -22.48 3.54 -17.99
N ALA A 453 -21.61 3.87 -17.03
CA ALA A 453 -21.75 3.53 -15.61
C ALA A 453 -21.01 4.56 -14.73
N PRO A 454 -21.48 5.82 -14.67
CA PRO A 454 -20.80 6.92 -13.99
C PRO A 454 -20.47 6.62 -12.51
N GLU A 455 -21.24 5.74 -11.86
CA GLU A 455 -20.98 5.24 -10.50
C GLU A 455 -19.82 4.25 -10.36
N LEU A 456 -19.34 3.62 -11.44
CA LEU A 456 -18.16 2.75 -11.43
C LEU A 456 -16.87 3.52 -11.73
N ALA A 457 -16.95 4.62 -12.51
CA ALA A 457 -15.81 5.49 -12.80
C ALA A 457 -15.22 6.15 -11.54
N THR A 458 -16.08 6.42 -10.55
CA THR A 458 -15.70 6.93 -9.21
C THR A 458 -14.95 5.92 -8.37
N LEU A 459 -15.06 4.61 -8.64
CA LEU A 459 -14.32 3.55 -7.94
C LEU A 459 -12.85 3.46 -8.38
N VAL A 460 -12.56 3.87 -9.61
CA VAL A 460 -11.23 3.76 -10.24
C VAL A 460 -10.41 5.04 -10.07
N SER A 461 -11.08 6.19 -9.94
CA SER A 461 -10.43 7.46 -9.64
C SER A 461 -11.16 8.20 -8.52
N VAL A 462 -10.81 7.91 -7.27
CA VAL A 462 -11.16 8.85 -6.20
C VAL A 462 -10.23 10.04 -6.35
N SER A 463 -10.75 11.12 -6.93
CA SER A 463 -10.20 12.46 -6.84
C SER A 463 -10.27 12.90 -5.38
N ALA A 464 -9.28 13.66 -4.90
CA ALA A 464 -9.35 14.24 -3.57
C ALA A 464 -10.64 15.05 -3.38
N THR A 465 -11.16 15.03 -2.15
CA THR A 465 -12.41 15.72 -1.84
C THR A 465 -12.12 17.23 -1.91
N PRO A 466 -12.83 18.00 -2.75
CA PRO A 466 -12.59 19.43 -2.85
C PRO A 466 -12.68 20.09 -1.48
N ILE A 467 -11.82 21.08 -1.22
CA ILE A 467 -11.75 21.71 0.10
C ILE A 467 -13.11 22.28 0.57
N ALA A 468 -13.90 22.84 -0.34
CA ALA A 468 -15.23 23.36 -0.04
C ALA A 468 -16.18 22.29 0.53
N GLU A 469 -16.06 21.05 0.05
CA GLU A 469 -16.81 19.91 0.57
C GLU A 469 -16.35 19.49 1.97
N ILE A 470 -15.07 19.60 2.27
CA ILE A 470 -14.52 19.37 3.60
C ILE A 470 -15.01 20.46 4.55
N GLN A 471 -14.91 21.73 4.15
CA GLN A 471 -15.39 22.89 4.93
C GLN A 471 -16.88 22.78 5.26
N ALA A 472 -17.72 22.37 4.30
CA ALA A 472 -19.15 22.19 4.52
C ALA A 472 -19.49 21.13 5.59
N ARG A 473 -18.58 20.19 5.86
CA ARG A 473 -18.76 19.11 6.83
C ARG A 473 -18.20 19.43 8.22
N LEU A 474 -17.32 20.42 8.34
CA LEU A 474 -16.85 20.90 9.65
C LEU A 474 -18.00 21.50 10.45
N ARG A 475 -17.99 21.37 11.77
CA ARG A 475 -18.99 22.06 12.61
C ARG A 475 -18.68 23.55 12.72
N PRO A 476 -19.67 24.41 13.07
CA PRO A 476 -19.40 25.83 13.32
C PRO A 476 -18.47 26.04 14.52
N ASP A 477 -18.42 25.13 15.49
CA ASP A 477 -17.59 25.22 16.69
C ASP A 477 -16.26 24.44 16.57
N GLU A 478 -15.81 24.16 15.35
CA GLU A 478 -14.69 23.28 15.07
C GLU A 478 -13.68 23.86 14.06
N THR A 479 -12.40 23.62 14.33
CA THR A 479 -11.28 23.88 13.43
C THR A 479 -10.60 22.56 13.07
N LEU A 480 -10.26 22.35 11.80
CA LEU A 480 -9.45 21.23 11.34
C LEU A 480 -7.99 21.67 11.16
N VAL A 481 -7.06 20.85 11.65
CA VAL A 481 -5.62 21.05 11.53
C VAL A 481 -5.03 19.81 10.88
N GLU A 482 -4.53 19.96 9.67
CA GLU A 482 -3.95 18.89 8.87
C GLU A 482 -2.45 19.08 8.74
N TYR A 483 -1.69 18.08 9.19
CA TYR A 483 -0.24 18.10 9.15
C TYR A 483 0.32 17.35 7.94
N TYR A 484 1.47 17.78 7.42
CA TYR A 484 2.28 16.99 6.51
C TYR A 484 3.75 17.12 6.89
N TYR A 485 4.43 16.00 7.06
CA TYR A 485 5.81 15.94 7.54
C TYR A 485 6.70 15.29 6.49
N ASP A 486 7.67 16.04 5.95
CA ASP A 486 8.59 15.59 4.88
C ASP A 486 10.01 15.29 5.41
N GLU A 487 10.09 14.72 6.62
CA GLU A 487 11.32 14.42 7.40
C GLU A 487 12.05 15.66 7.96
N LYS A 488 11.97 16.81 7.28
CA LYS A 488 12.66 18.05 7.70
C LYS A 488 11.71 19.17 8.07
N SER A 489 10.64 19.33 7.31
CA SER A 489 9.64 20.38 7.47
C SER A 489 8.30 19.77 7.83
N LEU A 490 7.61 20.46 8.73
CA LEU A 490 6.22 20.20 9.06
C LEU A 490 5.38 21.32 8.45
N TYR A 491 4.40 20.95 7.64
CA TYR A 491 3.38 21.85 7.15
C TYR A 491 2.12 21.64 7.98
N ALA A 492 1.49 22.71 8.43
CA ALA A 492 0.21 22.68 9.13
C ALA A 492 -0.80 23.52 8.35
N PHE A 493 -1.84 22.87 7.86
CA PHE A 493 -2.98 23.49 7.20
C PHE A 493 -4.11 23.63 8.21
N VAL A 494 -4.56 24.85 8.46
CA VAL A 494 -5.64 25.16 9.39
C VAL A 494 -6.85 25.59 8.59
N LEU A 495 -7.93 24.84 8.75
CA LEU A 495 -9.16 24.96 7.99
C LEU A 495 -10.35 25.12 8.93
N ASN A 496 -11.19 26.11 8.65
CA ASN A 496 -12.53 26.21 9.22
C ASN A 496 -13.54 26.37 8.07
N ARG A 497 -14.82 26.63 8.37
CA ARG A 497 -15.87 26.79 7.34
C ARG A 497 -15.63 27.94 6.35
N GLU A 498 -14.78 28.91 6.71
CA GLU A 498 -14.65 30.21 6.02
C GLU A 498 -13.25 30.44 5.45
N SER A 499 -12.21 29.86 6.07
CA SER A 499 -10.81 30.16 5.73
C SER A 499 -9.93 28.93 5.71
N LEU A 500 -8.92 28.97 4.84
CA LEU A 500 -7.75 28.10 4.83
C LEU A 500 -6.49 28.94 5.07
N SER A 501 -5.66 28.51 6.00
CA SER A 501 -4.30 29.01 6.20
C SER A 501 -3.32 27.86 6.24
N ALA A 502 -2.06 28.12 5.88
CA ALA A 502 -1.00 27.14 5.98
C ALA A 502 0.24 27.78 6.61
N MET A 503 1.01 26.98 7.33
CA MET A 503 2.30 27.38 7.85
C MET A 503 3.31 26.25 7.73
N ARG A 504 4.57 26.66 7.59
CA ARG A 504 5.71 25.76 7.60
C ARG A 504 6.49 25.96 8.89
N VAL A 505 6.80 24.85 9.55
CA VAL A 505 7.57 24.78 10.79
C VAL A 505 8.80 23.91 10.51
N ASP A 506 9.96 24.32 10.99
CA ASP A 506 11.13 23.45 11.03
C ASP A 506 10.91 22.39 12.11
N ALA A 507 10.82 21.13 11.69
CA ALA A 507 10.42 20.04 12.56
C ALA A 507 11.61 19.44 13.33
N GLY A 508 12.84 19.66 12.83
CA GLY A 508 14.03 18.93 13.26
C GLY A 508 13.82 17.41 13.18
N ASP A 509 14.41 16.68 14.12
CA ASP A 509 14.16 15.23 14.28
C ASP A 509 12.88 14.99 15.11
N LEU A 510 11.75 15.34 14.49
CA LEU A 510 10.43 15.17 15.09
C LEU A 510 10.12 13.70 15.39
N GLU A 511 10.62 12.78 14.55
CA GLU A 511 10.45 11.36 14.76
C GLU A 511 11.12 10.88 16.06
N ALA A 512 12.39 11.21 16.27
CA ALA A 512 13.09 10.84 17.50
C ALA A 512 12.45 11.48 18.74
N GLU A 513 12.01 12.74 18.66
CA GLU A 513 11.33 13.41 19.77
C GLU A 513 10.01 12.74 20.15
N VAL A 514 9.16 12.42 19.16
CA VAL A 514 7.89 11.72 19.42
C VAL A 514 8.15 10.32 19.96
N ARG A 515 9.07 9.56 19.37
CA ARG A 515 9.45 8.22 19.86
C ARG A 515 9.91 8.28 21.32
N THR A 516 10.80 9.22 21.64
CA THR A 516 11.33 9.40 23.00
C THR A 516 10.23 9.78 23.99
N TRP A 517 9.38 10.74 23.62
CA TRP A 517 8.28 11.17 24.48
C TRP A 517 7.29 10.05 24.72
N ARG A 518 6.93 9.32 23.65
CA ARG A 518 6.00 8.22 23.75
C ARG A 518 6.59 7.11 24.64
N ALA A 519 7.84 6.69 24.43
CA ALA A 519 8.47 5.68 25.27
C ALA A 519 8.48 6.08 26.76
N ALA A 520 8.60 7.37 27.07
CA ALA A 520 8.49 7.85 28.44
C ALA A 520 7.06 7.85 28.99
N LEU A 521 6.05 8.10 28.15
CA LEU A 521 4.63 8.00 28.52
C LEU A 521 4.14 6.57 28.67
N GLU A 522 4.94 5.60 28.23
CA GLU A 522 4.71 4.16 28.31
C GLU A 522 5.03 3.56 29.68
N ASP A 523 5.85 4.26 30.46
CA ASP A 523 6.28 3.85 31.78
C ASP A 523 5.30 4.39 32.85
N PRO A 524 4.53 3.53 33.55
CA PRO A 524 3.63 3.95 34.62
C PRO A 524 4.36 4.52 35.84
N GLN A 525 5.67 4.28 35.98
CA GLN A 525 6.52 4.87 37.02
C GLN A 525 7.38 6.02 36.48
N GLY A 526 7.24 6.33 35.18
CA GLY A 526 8.00 7.35 34.50
C GLY A 526 7.68 8.74 35.03
N LYS A 527 8.70 9.59 35.14
CA LYS A 527 8.47 11.03 35.39
C LYS A 527 7.78 11.63 34.17
N THR A 528 6.77 12.48 34.40
CA THR A 528 6.16 13.26 33.33
C THR A 528 7.24 14.08 32.61
N GLN A 529 7.55 13.72 31.37
CA GLN A 529 8.53 14.42 30.54
C GLN A 529 7.94 15.72 29.97
N LEU A 530 7.61 16.67 30.85
CA LEU A 530 7.04 17.96 30.49
C LEU A 530 7.88 18.73 29.45
N PRO A 531 9.23 18.73 29.48
CA PRO A 531 10.02 19.41 28.46
C PRO A 531 9.77 18.89 27.04
N LEU A 532 9.60 17.57 26.87
CA LEU A 532 9.29 16.97 25.56
C LEU A 532 7.87 17.34 25.11
N ALA A 533 6.89 17.29 26.02
CA ALA A 533 5.53 17.73 25.74
C ALA A 533 5.46 19.21 25.33
N GLN A 534 6.30 20.06 25.95
CA GLN A 534 6.42 21.48 25.63
C GLN A 534 7.15 21.73 24.31
N SER A 535 8.21 20.99 24.01
CA SER A 535 8.89 21.04 22.71
C SER A 535 7.91 20.72 21.58
N LEU A 536 7.18 19.61 21.72
CA LEU A 536 6.18 19.20 20.73
C LEU A 536 5.02 20.18 20.64
N TYR A 537 4.54 20.75 21.76
CA TYR A 537 3.55 21.82 21.73
C TYR A 537 4.07 23.04 20.95
N GLY A 538 5.33 23.43 21.17
CA GLY A 538 5.99 24.54 20.48
C GLY A 538 6.10 24.37 18.97
N LYS A 539 6.17 23.13 18.49
CA LYS A 539 6.21 22.80 17.05
C LYS A 539 4.83 22.60 16.43
N LEU A 540 3.94 21.91 17.15
CA LEU A 540 2.65 21.47 16.60
C LEU A 540 1.55 22.51 16.80
N VAL A 541 1.46 23.12 17.98
CA VAL A 541 0.30 23.92 18.40
C VAL A 541 0.63 25.41 18.48
N ALA A 542 1.78 25.79 19.04
CA ALA A 542 2.12 27.20 19.21
C ALA A 542 2.08 28.02 17.89
N PRO A 543 2.56 27.51 16.73
CA PRO A 543 2.53 28.26 15.47
C PRO A 543 1.10 28.49 14.95
N ILE A 544 0.19 27.53 15.21
CA ILE A 544 -1.21 27.59 14.76
C ILE A 544 -2.13 28.27 15.77
N LEU A 545 -1.68 28.57 16.99
CA LEU A 545 -2.55 28.93 18.11
C LEU A 545 -3.44 30.16 17.84
N GLY A 546 -2.94 31.13 17.09
CA GLY A 546 -3.71 32.33 16.70
C GLY A 546 -4.89 32.05 15.76
N GLN A 547 -4.92 30.87 15.14
CA GLN A 547 -5.98 30.40 14.23
C GLN A 547 -6.92 29.39 14.91
N LEU A 548 -6.65 29.04 16.18
CA LEU A 548 -7.47 28.13 16.98
C LEU A 548 -8.44 28.91 17.86
N ASP A 549 -9.43 29.55 17.24
CA ASP A 549 -10.49 30.35 17.88
C ASP A 549 -11.71 29.52 18.32
N ARG A 550 -11.80 28.25 17.88
CA ARG A 550 -12.91 27.34 18.18
C ARG A 550 -12.56 26.37 19.33
N PRO A 551 -13.54 25.94 20.14
CA PRO A 551 -13.30 25.06 21.29
C PRO A 551 -12.99 23.60 20.89
N ARG A 552 -13.29 23.19 19.66
CA ARG A 552 -13.04 21.84 19.15
C ARG A 552 -11.99 21.86 18.05
N ILE A 553 -11.05 20.93 18.12
CA ILE A 553 -10.01 20.77 17.12
C ILE A 553 -10.03 19.34 16.58
N THR A 554 -10.08 19.22 15.27
CA THR A 554 -9.86 17.97 14.57
C THR A 554 -8.49 17.97 13.95
N PHE A 555 -7.63 17.08 14.44
CA PHE A 555 -6.31 16.88 13.88
C PHE A 555 -6.37 15.80 12.80
N VAL A 556 -5.65 16.04 11.70
CA VAL A 556 -5.32 15.04 10.69
C VAL A 556 -3.81 14.85 10.71
N ALA A 557 -3.38 13.78 11.38
CA ALA A 557 -1.96 13.50 11.55
C ALA A 557 -1.29 13.03 10.25
N HIS A 558 0.04 13.07 10.23
CA HIS A 558 0.87 12.48 9.17
C HIS A 558 2.09 11.78 9.78
N GLY A 559 2.41 10.58 9.31
CA GLY A 559 3.58 9.82 9.72
C GLY A 559 3.65 9.60 11.23
N VAL A 560 4.75 10.00 11.86
CA VAL A 560 4.97 9.81 13.31
C VAL A 560 3.91 10.51 14.19
N LEU A 561 3.19 11.51 13.66
CA LEU A 561 2.19 12.25 14.43
C LEU A 561 0.96 11.43 14.81
N HIS A 562 0.71 10.28 14.16
CA HIS A 562 -0.36 9.36 14.57
C HIS A 562 -0.13 8.79 15.99
N TYR A 563 1.10 8.81 16.48
CA TYR A 563 1.47 8.30 17.80
C TYR A 563 1.52 9.38 18.89
N VAL A 564 1.15 10.63 18.56
CA VAL A 564 1.18 11.76 19.49
C VAL A 564 -0.11 11.81 20.30
N PRO A 565 -0.07 11.69 21.64
CA PRO A 565 -1.22 11.98 22.49
C PRO A 565 -1.48 13.49 22.53
N LEU A 566 -2.18 14.00 21.51
CA LEU A 566 -2.45 15.43 21.32
C LEU A 566 -3.03 16.11 22.58
N ALA A 567 -3.92 15.41 23.30
CA ALA A 567 -4.49 15.88 24.57
C ALA A 567 -3.44 16.16 25.66
N ALA A 568 -2.30 15.46 25.64
CA ALA A 568 -1.21 15.59 26.60
C ALA A 568 -0.09 16.56 26.18
N LEU A 569 -0.21 17.22 25.02
CA LEU A 569 0.67 18.34 24.68
C LEU A 569 0.51 19.45 25.73
N HIS A 570 1.60 20.10 26.09
CA HIS A 570 1.63 21.01 27.25
C HIS A 570 2.21 22.36 26.86
N SER A 571 1.49 23.45 27.14
CA SER A 571 1.92 24.82 26.78
C SER A 571 3.03 25.37 27.66
N GLY A 572 3.26 24.73 28.82
CA GLY A 572 4.08 25.25 29.92
C GLY A 572 3.23 25.56 31.15
N ASN A 573 1.95 25.89 30.94
CA ASN A 573 0.99 26.18 32.02
C ASN A 573 -0.11 25.12 32.12
N GLU A 574 -0.60 24.64 30.98
CA GLU A 574 -1.75 23.74 30.92
C GLU A 574 -1.60 22.72 29.78
N TYR A 575 -2.36 21.63 29.86
CA TYR A 575 -2.45 20.65 28.79
C TYR A 575 -3.44 21.10 27.72
N LEU A 576 -3.26 20.63 26.48
CA LEU A 576 -4.20 20.94 25.39
C LEU A 576 -5.63 20.52 25.74
N LEU A 577 -5.80 19.41 26.47
CA LEU A 577 -7.08 18.91 26.99
C LEU A 577 -7.81 19.91 27.90
N ASP A 578 -7.06 20.76 28.62
CA ASP A 578 -7.63 21.72 29.57
C ASP A 578 -8.41 22.81 28.83
N LYS A 579 -7.98 23.17 27.62
CA LYS A 579 -8.59 24.24 26.81
C LYS A 579 -9.47 23.72 25.67
N PHE A 580 -9.08 22.66 24.98
CA PHE A 580 -9.72 22.20 23.75
C PHE A 580 -10.28 20.80 23.86
N THR A 581 -11.28 20.52 23.05
CA THR A 581 -11.76 19.15 22.81
C THR A 581 -11.17 18.64 21.51
N VAL A 582 -10.45 17.51 21.57
CA VAL A 582 -9.65 17.02 20.45
C VAL A 582 -10.24 15.77 19.80
N ARG A 583 -10.19 15.73 18.46
CA ARG A 583 -10.52 14.58 17.61
C ARG A 583 -9.34 14.29 16.69
N LEU A 584 -9.16 13.03 16.30
CA LEU A 584 -8.19 12.63 15.28
C LEU A 584 -8.90 12.03 14.06
N LEU A 585 -8.43 12.33 12.86
CA LEU A 585 -8.82 11.66 11.63
C LEU A 585 -7.58 11.19 10.84
N PRO A 586 -7.68 10.06 10.11
CA PRO A 586 -6.62 9.60 9.22
C PRO A 586 -6.47 10.42 7.93
N SER A 587 -7.53 11.13 7.52
CA SER A 587 -7.58 12.07 6.40
C SER A 587 -8.84 12.92 6.54
N ALA A 588 -8.82 14.17 6.06
CA ALA A 588 -10.01 15.02 6.05
C ALA A 588 -11.11 14.44 5.14
N SER A 589 -10.73 13.85 4.01
CA SER A 589 -11.61 13.23 3.01
C SER A 589 -12.44 12.09 3.57
N VAL A 590 -12.00 11.42 4.64
CA VAL A 590 -12.78 10.38 5.31
C VAL A 590 -14.13 10.92 5.81
N MET A 591 -14.24 12.22 6.14
CA MET A 591 -15.50 12.84 6.56
C MET A 591 -16.62 12.73 5.53
N LYS A 592 -16.31 12.61 4.23
CA LYS A 592 -17.30 12.35 3.18
C LYS A 592 -17.98 10.99 3.34
N TYR A 593 -17.25 10.01 3.88
CA TYR A 593 -17.68 8.61 3.96
C TYR A 593 -18.20 8.21 5.33
N LEU A 594 -17.80 8.94 6.37
CA LEU A 594 -18.40 8.79 7.69
C LEU A 594 -19.90 9.09 7.59
N ARG A 595 -20.72 8.21 8.18
CA ARG A 595 -22.18 8.42 8.23
C ARG A 595 -22.49 9.68 9.02
N SER A 596 -23.12 10.66 8.39
CA SER A 596 -23.65 11.88 9.02
C SER A 596 -24.94 11.58 9.83
N GLY A 597 -25.34 12.52 10.69
CA GLY A 597 -26.37 12.40 11.75
C GLY A 597 -27.71 11.71 11.43
N GLU A 598 -28.45 11.38 12.51
CA GLU A 598 -29.75 10.66 12.57
C GLU A 598 -29.82 9.31 11.85
N ALA A 599 -28.70 8.62 11.65
CA ALA A 599 -28.77 7.21 11.31
C ALA A 599 -29.54 6.47 12.41
N ASN A 600 -30.56 5.70 12.01
CA ASN A 600 -31.31 4.79 12.89
C ASN A 600 -30.39 3.64 13.33
N TYR A 601 -29.50 3.93 14.27
CA TYR A 601 -28.70 2.88 14.90
C TYR A 601 -29.61 2.00 15.76
N PRO A 602 -29.30 0.69 15.86
CA PRO A 602 -29.91 -0.15 16.88
C PRO A 602 -29.72 0.46 18.27
N ALA A 603 -30.52 0.05 19.26
CA ALA A 603 -30.32 0.45 20.65
C ALA A 603 -29.26 -0.42 21.35
N GLY A 604 -28.83 0.01 22.53
CA GLY A 604 -27.98 -0.79 23.42
C GLY A 604 -26.51 -0.90 23.02
N ALA A 605 -25.75 -1.57 23.89
CA ALA A 605 -24.35 -1.89 23.72
C ALA A 605 -24.11 -3.41 23.73
N LEU A 606 -23.20 -3.88 22.89
CA LEU A 606 -22.60 -5.21 23.00
C LEU A 606 -21.21 -5.07 23.61
N THR A 607 -21.00 -5.62 24.80
CA THR A 607 -19.71 -5.57 25.49
C THR A 607 -19.07 -6.95 25.50
N LEU A 608 -17.83 -7.07 25.02
CA LEU A 608 -17.00 -8.27 25.14
C LEU A 608 -15.89 -7.96 26.15
N GLY A 609 -15.89 -8.66 27.29
CA GLY A 609 -15.01 -8.33 28.42
C GLY A 609 -14.20 -9.52 28.93
N ASN A 610 -12.91 -9.30 29.16
CA ASN A 610 -11.96 -10.25 29.75
C ASN A 610 -12.09 -11.69 29.19
N PRO A 611 -11.87 -11.90 27.88
CA PRO A 611 -11.95 -13.22 27.28
C PRO A 611 -11.02 -14.22 27.96
N ASP A 612 -11.45 -15.47 28.04
CA ASP A 612 -10.60 -16.57 28.52
C ASP A 612 -9.60 -16.94 27.43
N LEU A 613 -8.33 -16.58 27.65
CA LEU A 613 -7.21 -16.85 26.74
C LEU A 613 -6.36 -18.05 27.17
N GLY A 614 -6.74 -18.75 28.24
CA GLY A 614 -6.00 -19.92 28.76
C GLY A 614 -4.69 -19.60 29.49
N ASP A 615 -4.34 -18.32 29.69
CA ASP A 615 -3.17 -17.88 30.49
C ASP A 615 -3.63 -16.91 31.60
N PRO A 616 -3.48 -17.27 32.89
CA PRO A 616 -3.85 -16.41 34.01
C PRO A 616 -3.14 -15.04 34.04
N ARG A 617 -1.97 -14.90 33.40
CA ARG A 617 -1.23 -13.64 33.33
C ARG A 617 -1.87 -12.63 32.37
N LEU A 618 -2.75 -13.11 31.50
CA LEU A 618 -3.53 -12.30 30.57
C LEU A 618 -4.93 -12.00 31.12
N ASP A 619 -5.23 -12.36 32.37
CA ASP A 619 -6.52 -12.05 32.98
C ASP A 619 -6.65 -10.56 33.26
N LEU A 620 -7.76 -9.95 32.82
CA LEU A 620 -8.08 -8.54 32.99
C LEU A 620 -9.32 -8.38 33.90
N GLU A 621 -9.11 -8.46 35.21
CA GLU A 621 -10.21 -8.43 36.18
C GLU A 621 -11.05 -7.15 36.06
N PHE A 622 -10.40 -5.99 35.89
CA PHE A 622 -11.12 -4.71 35.79
C PHE A 622 -11.80 -4.54 34.43
N ALA A 623 -11.27 -5.10 33.35
CA ALA A 623 -11.95 -5.19 32.05
C ALA A 623 -13.26 -6.00 32.14
N GLN A 624 -13.30 -7.06 32.96
CA GLN A 624 -14.56 -7.79 33.22
C GLN A 624 -15.57 -6.89 33.92
N GLN A 625 -15.13 -6.18 34.97
CA GLN A 625 -15.97 -5.25 35.72
C GLN A 625 -16.47 -4.09 34.85
N GLU A 626 -15.61 -3.59 33.96
CA GLU A 626 -15.88 -2.54 32.99
C GLU A 626 -17.00 -2.94 32.03
N ALA A 627 -16.87 -4.09 31.36
CA ALA A 627 -17.87 -4.59 30.41
C ALA A 627 -19.25 -4.76 31.08
N VAL A 628 -19.27 -5.34 32.28
CA VAL A 628 -20.51 -5.48 33.07
C VAL A 628 -21.10 -4.13 33.46
N ALA A 629 -20.28 -3.17 33.86
CA ALA A 629 -20.74 -1.84 34.25
C ALA A 629 -21.36 -1.10 33.06
N ILE A 630 -20.72 -1.13 31.89
CA ILE A 630 -21.20 -0.46 30.68
C ILE A 630 -22.52 -1.08 30.21
N ALA A 631 -22.63 -2.41 30.21
CA ALA A 631 -23.88 -3.09 29.85
C ALA A 631 -25.04 -2.77 30.81
N LYS A 632 -24.76 -2.37 32.06
CA LYS A 632 -25.77 -1.88 33.01
C LYS A 632 -26.13 -0.40 32.79
N MET A 633 -25.16 0.42 32.39
CA MET A 633 -25.36 1.85 32.15
C MET A 633 -26.15 2.13 30.87
N VAL A 634 -25.99 1.30 29.84
CA VAL A 634 -26.68 1.44 28.56
C VAL A 634 -27.87 0.47 28.51
N PRO A 635 -29.13 0.94 28.41
CA PRO A 635 -30.28 0.06 28.31
C PRO A 635 -30.25 -0.83 27.06
N GLN A 636 -30.91 -1.99 27.12
CA GLN A 636 -30.97 -2.98 26.03
C GLN A 636 -29.60 -3.52 25.59
N SER A 637 -28.64 -3.56 26.52
CA SER A 637 -27.29 -4.05 26.26
C SER A 637 -27.11 -5.53 26.59
N ARG A 638 -26.04 -6.11 26.05
CA ARG A 638 -25.61 -7.48 26.31
C ARG A 638 -24.11 -7.53 26.59
N ALA A 639 -23.74 -8.29 27.61
CA ALA A 639 -22.35 -8.59 27.93
C ALA A 639 -22.02 -10.05 27.65
N PHE A 640 -20.87 -10.28 27.01
CA PHE A 640 -20.23 -11.58 26.88
C PHE A 640 -18.88 -11.53 27.59
N LEU A 641 -18.64 -12.50 28.46
CA LEU A 641 -17.47 -12.53 29.33
C LEU A 641 -16.74 -13.86 29.20
N ARG A 642 -15.45 -13.87 29.51
CA ARG A 642 -14.63 -15.10 29.54
C ARG A 642 -14.81 -15.87 28.22
N LYS A 643 -15.10 -17.18 28.30
CA LYS A 643 -15.31 -18.07 27.14
C LYS A 643 -16.40 -17.62 26.17
N GLU A 644 -17.39 -16.87 26.64
CA GLU A 644 -18.47 -16.38 25.78
C GLU A 644 -18.07 -15.15 24.95
N ALA A 645 -17.00 -14.45 25.36
CA ALA A 645 -16.43 -13.33 24.61
C ALA A 645 -15.57 -13.84 23.44
N ASN A 646 -16.21 -14.47 22.46
CA ASN A 646 -15.57 -15.11 21.29
C ASN A 646 -16.02 -14.46 19.96
N THR A 647 -15.32 -14.80 18.87
CA THR A 647 -15.59 -14.25 17.52
C THR A 647 -16.96 -14.69 16.99
N ALA A 648 -17.47 -15.87 17.37
CA ALA A 648 -18.80 -16.34 17.01
C ALA A 648 -19.91 -15.46 17.61
N ALA A 649 -19.78 -15.06 18.87
CA ALA A 649 -20.71 -14.13 19.52
C ALA A 649 -20.70 -12.77 18.81
N LEU A 650 -19.53 -12.22 18.49
CA LEU A 650 -19.44 -10.97 17.73
C LEU A 650 -20.11 -11.09 16.36
N ARG A 651 -19.86 -12.18 15.62
CA ARG A 651 -20.45 -12.40 14.28
C ARG A 651 -21.97 -12.48 14.35
N LYS A 652 -22.52 -13.12 15.39
CA LYS A 652 -23.96 -13.30 15.58
C LYS A 652 -24.68 -12.04 16.02
N TYR A 653 -24.07 -11.24 16.90
CA TYR A 653 -24.75 -10.14 17.58
C TYR A 653 -24.25 -8.75 17.19
N GLY A 654 -23.08 -8.62 16.56
CA GLY A 654 -22.39 -7.34 16.34
C GLY A 654 -23.14 -6.33 15.47
N GLN A 655 -24.10 -6.75 14.65
CA GLN A 655 -24.96 -5.84 13.86
C GLN A 655 -26.13 -5.24 14.66
N GLY A 656 -26.47 -5.83 15.80
CA GLY A 656 -27.71 -5.50 16.53
C GLY A 656 -27.59 -4.39 17.57
N PHE A 657 -26.44 -3.70 17.67
CA PHE A 657 -26.18 -2.77 18.76
C PHE A 657 -25.60 -1.43 18.30
N ARG A 658 -26.03 -0.36 19.00
CA ARG A 658 -25.52 1.00 18.78
C ARG A 658 -24.03 1.10 19.06
N TYR A 659 -23.61 0.47 20.14
CA TYR A 659 -22.26 0.55 20.68
C TYR A 659 -21.65 -0.85 20.73
N LEU A 660 -20.41 -0.98 20.25
CA LEU A 660 -19.60 -2.17 20.46
C LEU A 660 -18.45 -1.79 21.39
N HIS A 661 -18.26 -2.56 22.44
CA HIS A 661 -17.22 -2.29 23.43
C HIS A 661 -16.38 -3.54 23.65
N PHE A 662 -15.07 -3.41 23.43
CA PHE A 662 -14.11 -4.49 23.57
C PHE A 662 -13.15 -4.15 24.72
N ALA A 663 -13.33 -4.82 25.86
CA ALA A 663 -12.43 -4.76 27.02
C ALA A 663 -11.57 -6.04 27.04
N THR A 664 -10.58 -6.09 26.14
CA THR A 664 -9.82 -7.30 25.79
C THR A 664 -8.34 -7.00 25.61
N HIS A 665 -7.50 -7.99 25.31
CA HIS A 665 -6.18 -7.68 24.76
C HIS A 665 -6.29 -7.33 23.27
N GLY A 666 -5.33 -6.56 22.78
CA GLY A 666 -5.13 -6.26 21.38
C GLY A 666 -3.64 -6.38 21.04
N GLU A 667 -3.35 -6.62 19.77
CA GLU A 667 -1.98 -6.67 19.24
C GLU A 667 -1.93 -5.91 17.91
N PHE A 668 -0.95 -5.03 17.77
CA PHE A 668 -0.69 -4.31 16.53
C PHE A 668 0.60 -4.81 15.87
N LYS A 669 0.51 -5.13 14.57
CA LYS A 669 1.63 -5.63 13.77
C LYS A 669 1.99 -4.64 12.68
N ALA A 670 3.01 -3.80 12.92
CA ALA A 670 3.48 -2.82 11.94
C ALA A 670 3.92 -3.46 10.61
N ASP A 671 4.62 -4.59 10.67
CA ASP A 671 5.15 -5.29 9.48
C ASP A 671 4.06 -6.07 8.71
N ASN A 672 2.91 -6.34 9.35
CA ASN A 672 1.76 -6.97 8.72
C ASN A 672 0.45 -6.42 9.32
N PRO A 673 0.03 -5.19 8.93
CA PRO A 673 -1.10 -4.51 9.55
C PRO A 673 -2.40 -5.32 9.50
N LEU A 674 -2.59 -6.13 8.45
CA LEU A 674 -3.77 -6.99 8.27
C LEU A 674 -3.87 -8.12 9.31
N ALA A 675 -2.75 -8.51 9.93
CA ALA A 675 -2.67 -9.50 10.99
C ALA A 675 -2.80 -8.90 12.40
N SER A 676 -2.94 -7.58 12.54
CA SER A 676 -3.30 -6.95 13.83
C SER A 676 -4.66 -7.49 14.28
N ALA A 677 -4.85 -7.71 15.59
CA ALA A 677 -6.02 -8.40 16.09
C ALA A 677 -6.46 -7.95 17.50
N LEU A 678 -7.76 -8.09 17.78
CA LEU A 678 -8.24 -8.19 19.16
C LEU A 678 -8.27 -9.65 19.58
N TYR A 679 -7.85 -9.94 20.80
CA TYR A 679 -7.84 -11.29 21.34
C TYR A 679 -9.16 -11.57 22.02
N LEU A 680 -9.92 -12.53 21.48
CA LEU A 680 -11.15 -13.06 22.02
C LEU A 680 -10.94 -14.53 22.41
N SER A 681 -11.90 -15.11 23.11
CA SER A 681 -11.83 -16.54 23.46
C SER A 681 -11.88 -17.40 22.20
N LYS A 682 -10.97 -18.38 22.15
CA LYS A 682 -10.99 -19.46 21.18
C LYS A 682 -12.25 -20.32 21.38
N ASP A 683 -12.83 -20.78 20.28
CA ASP A 683 -13.86 -21.83 20.27
C ASP A 683 -13.47 -22.97 19.30
N ASP A 684 -14.38 -23.91 19.07
CA ASP A 684 -14.12 -25.07 18.21
C ASP A 684 -13.99 -24.70 16.72
N GLN A 685 -14.41 -23.49 16.32
CA GLN A 685 -14.53 -23.06 14.92
C GLN A 685 -13.53 -21.96 14.55
N ASP A 686 -13.03 -21.20 15.52
CA ASP A 686 -12.20 -20.02 15.28
C ASP A 686 -11.07 -19.90 16.32
N ASP A 687 -9.94 -19.35 15.89
CA ASP A 687 -8.73 -19.18 16.71
C ASP A 687 -8.86 -18.10 17.81
N GLY A 688 -9.99 -17.39 17.86
CA GLY A 688 -10.24 -16.32 18.83
C GLY A 688 -9.61 -14.98 18.42
N LEU A 689 -8.92 -14.90 17.28
CA LEU A 689 -8.29 -13.66 16.83
C LEU A 689 -9.24 -12.89 15.92
N LEU A 690 -9.71 -11.71 16.36
CA LEU A 690 -10.43 -10.78 15.49
C LEU A 690 -9.43 -9.93 14.70
N THR A 691 -8.93 -10.46 13.59
CA THR A 691 -7.96 -9.77 12.73
C THR A 691 -8.60 -8.69 11.86
N VAL A 692 -7.79 -7.72 11.39
CA VAL A 692 -8.22 -6.72 10.40
C VAL A 692 -8.76 -7.37 9.13
N SER A 693 -8.12 -8.44 8.65
CA SER A 693 -8.63 -9.22 7.51
C SER A 693 -10.03 -9.76 7.75
N LYS A 694 -10.32 -10.27 8.97
CA LYS A 694 -11.68 -10.73 9.32
C LYS A 694 -12.67 -9.56 9.34
N LEU A 695 -12.28 -8.38 9.84
CA LEU A 695 -13.13 -7.18 9.86
C LEU A 695 -13.59 -6.75 8.45
N TYR A 696 -12.79 -6.95 7.41
CA TYR A 696 -13.21 -6.65 6.03
C TYR A 696 -14.36 -7.54 5.53
N SER A 697 -14.52 -8.74 6.09
CA SER A 697 -15.69 -9.59 5.82
C SER A 697 -16.91 -9.24 6.68
N MET A 698 -16.76 -8.34 7.67
CA MET A 698 -17.83 -7.99 8.61
C MET A 698 -18.59 -6.74 8.17
N ARG A 699 -19.81 -6.63 8.68
CA ARG A 699 -20.66 -5.45 8.52
C ARG A 699 -21.23 -5.10 9.88
N PHE A 700 -21.18 -3.83 10.24
CA PHE A 700 -21.75 -3.25 11.46
C PHE A 700 -22.58 -2.02 11.12
N ASP A 701 -23.69 -1.84 11.83
CA ASP A 701 -24.46 -0.59 11.88
C ASP A 701 -24.28 0.03 13.27
N THR A 702 -23.05 0.43 13.57
CA THR A 702 -22.64 0.85 14.92
C THR A 702 -22.18 2.30 14.92
N ASP A 703 -22.69 3.05 15.89
CA ASP A 703 -22.38 4.47 16.10
C ASP A 703 -21.00 4.66 16.73
N LEU A 704 -20.62 3.77 17.65
CA LEU A 704 -19.36 3.82 18.38
C LEU A 704 -18.78 2.42 18.62
N VAL A 705 -17.54 2.21 18.22
CA VAL A 705 -16.70 1.09 18.65
C VAL A 705 -15.69 1.60 19.68
N THR A 706 -15.69 1.04 20.88
CA THR A 706 -14.67 1.31 21.90
C THR A 706 -13.71 0.13 21.96
N LEU A 707 -12.47 0.37 21.59
CA LEU A 707 -11.35 -0.54 21.78
C LEU A 707 -10.67 -0.19 23.11
N SER A 708 -11.26 -0.71 24.19
CA SER A 708 -10.64 -0.73 25.52
C SER A 708 -9.63 -1.88 25.59
N ALA A 709 -8.81 -1.98 24.54
CA ALA A 709 -7.90 -3.08 24.31
C ALA A 709 -6.49 -2.54 24.11
N CYS A 710 -5.53 -3.17 24.80
CA CYS A 710 -4.15 -2.74 24.79
C CYS A 710 -3.54 -2.73 23.37
N GLU A 711 -2.65 -1.76 23.15
CA GLU A 711 -1.60 -1.74 22.10
C GLU A 711 -1.95 -1.06 20.75
N THR A 712 -1.41 0.16 20.55
CA THR A 712 -0.80 0.48 19.25
C THR A 712 0.71 0.36 19.40
N GLY A 713 1.26 -0.74 18.91
CA GLY A 713 2.70 -1.00 18.94
C GLY A 713 3.43 0.08 18.17
N LEU A 714 4.36 0.76 18.83
CA LEU A 714 5.29 1.70 18.23
C LEU A 714 6.38 0.89 17.51
N GLY A 715 5.97 0.13 16.48
CA GLY A 715 6.88 -0.68 15.68
C GLY A 715 7.89 0.17 14.90
N LYS A 716 8.54 -0.44 13.90
CA LYS A 716 9.23 0.34 12.86
C LYS A 716 8.17 1.22 12.22
N ILE A 717 8.23 2.54 12.47
CA ILE A 717 7.39 3.52 11.79
C ILE A 717 7.54 3.25 10.30
N ALA A 718 6.48 2.74 9.69
CA ALA A 718 6.47 2.53 8.25
C ALA A 718 6.48 3.91 7.59
N ASN A 719 7.28 4.08 6.55
CA ASN A 719 7.27 5.25 5.69
C ASN A 719 5.97 5.23 4.88
N GLY A 720 4.88 5.61 5.50
CA GLY A 720 3.56 5.59 4.92
C GLY A 720 2.53 5.93 5.98
N ASP A 721 1.61 6.81 5.63
CA ASP A 721 0.43 7.19 6.41
C ASP A 721 -0.59 6.03 6.52
N ASP A 722 -0.09 4.80 6.64
CA ASP A 722 -0.82 3.54 6.73
C ASP A 722 -1.40 3.40 8.14
N VAL A 723 -2.37 4.27 8.42
CA VAL A 723 -3.03 4.41 9.71
C VAL A 723 -3.63 3.08 10.17
N VAL A 724 -3.07 2.56 11.27
CA VAL A 724 -3.69 1.69 12.29
C VAL A 724 -4.71 0.69 11.74
N GLY A 725 -4.25 -0.51 11.38
CA GLY A 725 -5.05 -1.55 10.73
C GLY A 725 -6.42 -1.82 11.40
N LEU A 726 -6.50 -1.81 12.74
CA LEU A 726 -7.77 -2.06 13.45
C LEU A 726 -8.78 -0.91 13.33
N THR A 727 -8.36 0.35 13.48
CA THR A 727 -9.30 1.49 13.32
C THR A 727 -9.81 1.52 11.88
N ARG A 728 -8.94 1.27 10.91
CA ARG A 728 -9.30 1.13 9.49
C ARG A 728 -10.29 -0.01 9.26
N GLY A 729 -10.02 -1.19 9.83
CA GLY A 729 -10.88 -2.36 9.74
C GLY A 729 -12.29 -2.11 10.27
N PHE A 730 -12.43 -1.43 11.41
CA PHE A 730 -13.74 -1.11 11.98
C PHE A 730 -14.48 -0.01 11.21
N LEU A 731 -13.79 1.04 10.74
CA LEU A 731 -14.41 2.05 9.85
C LEU A 731 -14.93 1.37 8.58
N TYR A 732 -14.13 0.49 7.99
CA TYR A 732 -14.57 -0.31 6.85
C TYR A 732 -15.72 -1.24 7.19
N ALA A 733 -15.72 -1.89 8.35
CA ALA A 733 -16.80 -2.76 8.77
C ALA A 733 -18.11 -1.98 8.96
N GLY A 734 -18.05 -0.66 9.23
CA GLY A 734 -19.20 0.24 9.25
C GLY A 734 -19.36 1.04 10.53
N ALA A 735 -18.36 1.04 11.41
CA ALA A 735 -18.33 1.90 12.59
C ALA A 735 -18.26 3.38 12.17
N ALA A 736 -19.12 4.23 12.75
CA ALA A 736 -19.07 5.67 12.51
C ALA A 736 -17.98 6.36 13.33
N THR A 737 -17.73 5.88 14.55
CA THR A 737 -16.75 6.42 15.49
C THR A 737 -15.99 5.30 16.17
N ILE A 738 -14.72 5.55 16.46
CA ILE A 738 -13.85 4.61 17.17
C ILE A 738 -13.16 5.36 18.31
N VAL A 739 -13.13 4.75 19.49
CA VAL A 739 -12.24 5.15 20.59
C VAL A 739 -11.19 4.06 20.74
N ALA A 740 -9.91 4.42 20.68
CA ALA A 740 -8.80 3.46 20.77
C ALA A 740 -7.64 4.04 21.59
N SER A 741 -6.89 3.18 22.29
CA SER A 741 -5.71 3.56 23.06
C SER A 741 -4.44 3.56 22.20
N LEU A 742 -3.56 4.53 22.42
CA LEU A 742 -2.22 4.64 21.83
C LEU A 742 -1.18 3.68 22.43
N TRP A 743 -1.45 3.08 23.59
CA TRP A 743 -0.49 2.22 24.28
C TRP A 743 -1.13 1.16 25.16
N LYS A 744 -0.29 0.31 25.74
CA LYS A 744 -0.72 -0.64 26.77
C LYS A 744 -1.13 0.14 28.02
N VAL A 745 -2.41 0.08 28.35
CA VAL A 745 -3.02 0.84 29.44
C VAL A 745 -3.09 0.05 30.74
N ASP A 746 -3.17 0.75 31.87
CA ASP A 746 -3.49 0.15 33.17
C ASP A 746 -4.95 -0.29 33.22
N ASP A 747 -5.21 -1.54 33.60
CA ASP A 747 -6.53 -2.18 33.58
C ASP A 747 -7.53 -1.40 34.47
N GLN A 748 -7.12 -1.05 35.69
CA GLN A 748 -7.99 -0.33 36.63
C GLN A 748 -8.29 1.11 36.17
N ALA A 749 -7.26 1.88 35.77
CA ALA A 749 -7.46 3.23 35.26
C ALA A 749 -8.34 3.27 34.02
N THR A 750 -8.21 2.27 33.15
CA THR A 750 -9.03 2.14 31.94
C THR A 750 -10.49 1.88 32.30
N SER A 751 -10.74 0.96 33.23
CA SER A 751 -12.09 0.72 33.76
C SER A 751 -12.72 1.97 34.38
N ASP A 752 -11.94 2.77 35.11
CA ASP A 752 -12.39 4.07 35.63
C ASP A 752 -12.74 5.06 34.52
N LEU A 753 -11.86 5.20 33.52
CA LEU A 753 -12.06 6.10 32.38
C LEU A 753 -13.27 5.71 31.55
N MET A 754 -13.43 4.42 31.23
CA MET A 754 -14.52 3.94 30.37
C MET A 754 -15.88 4.04 31.06
N ARG A 755 -15.94 3.78 32.37
CA ARG A 755 -17.16 4.03 33.16
C ARG A 755 -17.54 5.52 33.17
N ALA A 756 -16.57 6.42 33.36
CA ALA A 756 -16.80 7.85 33.27
C ALA A 756 -17.23 8.27 31.86
N PHE A 757 -16.61 7.72 30.82
CA PHE A 757 -16.93 7.99 29.42
C PHE A 757 -18.37 7.62 29.08
N TYR A 758 -18.82 6.39 29.36
CA TYR A 758 -20.20 5.97 29.08
C TYR A 758 -21.23 6.71 29.96
N SER A 759 -20.88 7.05 31.19
CA SER A 759 -21.72 7.90 32.05
C SER A 759 -21.91 9.30 31.45
N ASN A 760 -20.83 9.91 30.94
CA ASN A 760 -20.90 11.22 30.30
C ASN A 760 -21.55 11.16 28.91
N LEU A 761 -21.38 10.06 28.16
CA LEU A 761 -21.95 9.86 26.81
C LEU A 761 -23.49 9.91 26.78
N SER A 762 -24.14 9.54 27.88
CA SER A 762 -25.61 9.67 28.01
C SER A 762 -26.08 11.12 28.10
N ARG A 763 -25.18 12.06 28.46
CA ARG A 763 -25.49 13.46 28.76
C ARG A 763 -24.91 14.43 27.72
N THR A 764 -23.83 14.06 27.06
CA THR A 764 -23.07 14.92 26.13
C THR A 764 -22.73 14.17 24.84
N GLY A 765 -22.10 14.85 23.87
CA GLY A 765 -21.59 14.19 22.67
C GLY A 765 -20.33 13.36 22.97
N LYS A 766 -20.00 12.43 22.06
CA LYS A 766 -18.87 11.48 22.23
C LYS A 766 -17.54 12.17 22.56
N LEU A 767 -17.25 13.29 21.89
CA LEU A 767 -16.04 14.07 22.12
C LEU A 767 -15.97 14.67 23.53
N ASP A 768 -17.07 15.30 23.97
CA ASP A 768 -17.13 15.90 25.29
C ASP A 768 -17.12 14.83 26.37
N ALA A 769 -17.80 13.70 26.14
CA ALA A 769 -17.81 12.57 27.05
C ALA A 769 -16.40 12.02 27.29
N LEU A 770 -15.59 11.86 26.23
CA LEU A 770 -14.21 11.40 26.37
C LEU A 770 -13.37 12.44 27.12
N ARG A 771 -13.46 13.72 26.72
CA ARG A 771 -12.72 14.80 27.40
C ARG A 771 -13.04 14.88 28.89
N GLN A 772 -14.32 14.80 29.28
CA GLN A 772 -14.71 14.83 30.69
C GLN A 772 -14.18 13.62 31.46
N ALA A 773 -14.26 12.42 30.87
CA ALA A 773 -13.67 11.22 31.48
C ALA A 773 -12.15 11.35 31.69
N GLN A 774 -11.43 11.94 30.73
CA GLN A 774 -10.00 12.21 30.84
C GLN A 774 -9.68 13.25 31.91
N LEU A 775 -10.44 14.35 31.99
CA LEU A 775 -10.29 15.38 33.03
C LEU A 775 -10.58 14.82 34.43
N GLU A 776 -11.63 14.01 34.57
CA GLU A 776 -11.97 13.34 35.82
C GLU A 776 -10.86 12.39 36.28
N LEU A 777 -10.33 11.57 35.36
CA LEU A 777 -9.23 10.65 35.68
C LEU A 777 -7.93 11.40 35.97
N LYS A 778 -7.61 12.46 35.22
CA LYS A 778 -6.46 13.34 35.48
C LYS A 778 -6.51 13.93 36.90
N GLY A 779 -7.69 14.32 37.38
CA GLY A 779 -7.86 14.81 38.75
C GLY A 779 -7.52 13.77 39.84
N LYS A 780 -7.71 12.48 39.54
CA LYS A 780 -7.39 11.35 40.45
C LYS A 780 -5.98 10.82 40.26
N ARG A 781 -5.49 10.78 39.02
CA ARG A 781 -4.19 10.25 38.59
C ARG A 781 -3.56 11.25 37.61
N PRO A 782 -2.79 12.26 38.09
CA PRO A 782 -2.30 13.34 37.23
C PRO A 782 -1.35 12.93 36.10
N GLN A 783 -0.70 11.77 36.21
CA GLN A 783 0.25 11.30 35.19
C GLN A 783 -0.46 10.96 33.87
N PRO A 784 -0.03 11.52 32.71
CA PRO A 784 -0.67 11.29 31.42
C PRO A 784 -0.75 9.84 30.98
N PHE A 785 0.14 8.96 31.48
CA PHE A 785 0.08 7.51 31.27
C PHE A 785 -1.36 6.96 31.50
N PHE A 786 -2.07 7.46 32.51
CA PHE A 786 -3.40 6.95 32.88
C PHE A 786 -4.55 7.54 32.07
N TRP A 787 -4.51 8.83 31.70
CA TRP A 787 -5.67 9.54 31.14
C TRP A 787 -5.52 9.96 29.68
N ALA A 788 -4.29 10.02 29.14
CA ALA A 788 -4.03 10.43 27.76
C ALA A 788 -3.97 9.32 26.67
N PRO A 789 -4.09 8.00 26.94
CA PRO A 789 -3.91 7.01 25.88
C PRO A 789 -5.04 7.03 24.85
N PHE A 790 -6.26 7.39 25.25
CA PHE A 790 -7.43 7.23 24.39
C PHE A 790 -7.65 8.42 23.45
N GLN A 791 -7.85 8.11 22.18
CA GLN A 791 -8.23 9.04 21.13
C GLN A 791 -9.56 8.65 20.51
N LEU A 792 -10.31 9.65 20.05
CA LEU A 792 -11.54 9.47 19.30
C LEU A 792 -11.29 9.75 17.81
N LEU A 793 -11.66 8.79 16.97
CA LEU A 793 -11.60 8.84 15.52
C LEU A 793 -12.99 8.70 14.90
N GLY A 794 -13.22 9.34 13.76
CA GLY A 794 -14.48 9.23 13.01
C GLY A 794 -15.47 10.36 13.28
N ASN A 795 -16.77 10.09 13.18
CA ASN A 795 -17.80 11.12 13.28
C ASN A 795 -18.12 11.44 14.76
N PRO A 796 -17.95 12.69 15.24
CA PRO A 796 -18.33 13.04 16.60
C PRO A 796 -19.85 13.08 16.80
N ASP A 797 -20.61 13.24 15.72
CA ASP A 797 -22.05 13.43 15.75
C ASP A 797 -22.77 12.07 15.66
N GLY A 798 -23.49 11.73 16.71
CA GLY A 798 -24.48 10.66 16.76
C GLY A 798 -25.58 11.15 17.69
N GLY A 799 -26.84 11.09 17.28
CA GLY A 799 -27.95 11.70 18.03
C GLY A 799 -27.91 11.33 19.52
N GLN A 800 -28.24 12.25 20.43
CA GLN A 800 -28.22 11.98 21.87
C GLN A 800 -28.97 10.69 22.18
N TYR A 801 -28.42 9.85 23.07
CA TYR A 801 -29.18 8.73 23.61
C TYR A 801 -30.30 9.31 24.49
N VAL A 802 -31.44 9.61 23.89
CA VAL A 802 -32.64 9.93 24.66
C VAL A 802 -33.13 8.60 25.21
N ALA A 803 -32.86 8.35 26.49
CA ALA A 803 -33.47 7.23 27.19
C ALA A 803 -34.98 7.33 26.97
N ALA A 804 -35.55 6.37 26.24
CA ALA A 804 -37.00 6.30 26.11
C ALA A 804 -37.57 6.27 27.53
N LYS A 805 -38.41 7.26 27.86
CA LYS A 805 -39.11 7.35 29.14
C LYS A 805 -39.71 5.96 29.38
N ALA A 806 -39.33 5.30 30.48
CA ALA A 806 -39.95 4.04 30.84
C ALA A 806 -41.48 4.23 30.80
N PRO A 807 -42.25 3.33 30.16
CA PRO A 807 -43.70 3.47 30.15
C PRO A 807 -44.16 3.58 31.60
N GLU A 808 -44.87 4.66 31.93
CA GLU A 808 -45.53 4.76 33.22
C GLU A 808 -46.34 3.47 33.44
N PRO A 809 -46.25 2.84 34.62
CA PRO A 809 -47.04 1.65 34.89
C PRO A 809 -48.51 1.99 34.64
N GLU A 810 -49.13 1.27 33.70
CA GLU A 810 -50.54 1.47 33.39
C GLU A 810 -51.35 1.41 34.69
N PRO A 811 -52.22 2.40 34.97
CA PRO A 811 -53.13 2.30 36.09
C PRO A 811 -53.99 1.04 35.91
N PRO A 812 -54.29 0.30 36.98
CA PRO A 812 -55.01 -0.97 36.87
C PRO A 812 -56.35 -0.77 36.15
N PRO A 813 -56.76 -1.72 35.29
CA PRO A 813 -57.91 -1.54 34.43
C PRO A 813 -59.18 -1.30 35.26
N VAL A 814 -59.76 -0.12 35.09
CA VAL A 814 -61.09 0.22 35.60
C VAL A 814 -62.10 -0.70 34.90
N ALA A 815 -62.79 -1.54 35.68
CA ALA A 815 -63.83 -2.43 35.20
C ALA A 815 -64.91 -1.64 34.43
N LYS A 816 -64.98 -1.82 33.11
CA LYS A 816 -66.08 -1.30 32.28
C LYS A 816 -67.18 -2.34 32.18
N THR A 817 -68.34 -1.93 32.67
CA THR A 817 -69.65 -2.57 32.58
C THR A 817 -70.01 -3.01 31.15
N VAL A 818 -70.56 -4.23 31.05
CA VAL A 818 -71.08 -4.88 29.84
C VAL A 818 -72.19 -4.04 29.18
N PRO A 819 -72.17 -3.78 27.86
CA PRO A 819 -73.33 -3.26 27.14
C PRO A 819 -74.30 -4.38 26.75
N ALA A 820 -75.58 -4.16 27.07
CA ALA A 820 -76.70 -5.05 26.78
C ALA A 820 -76.97 -5.24 25.28
N ALA A 821 -77.30 -6.48 24.91
CA ALA A 821 -77.72 -6.88 23.57
C ALA A 821 -79.11 -6.33 23.20
N LYS A 822 -79.26 -5.92 21.93
CA LYS A 822 -80.49 -5.36 21.34
C LYS A 822 -81.61 -6.41 21.25
N ALA A 823 -82.81 -5.99 21.66
CA ALA A 823 -84.05 -6.75 21.62
C ALA A 823 -84.63 -6.91 20.20
N LYS A 824 -85.18 -8.09 19.90
CA LYS A 824 -86.16 -8.33 18.83
C LYS A 824 -87.47 -8.79 19.48
N ALA A 825 -88.58 -8.23 18.99
CA ALA A 825 -89.96 -8.38 19.47
C ALA A 825 -90.53 -9.83 19.33
N PRO A 826 -91.62 -10.16 20.03
CA PRO A 826 -91.99 -11.54 20.37
C PRO A 826 -92.93 -12.20 19.34
N PRO A 827 -92.91 -13.54 19.20
CA PRO A 827 -94.03 -14.28 18.64
C PRO A 827 -95.02 -14.71 19.74
N SER A 828 -96.30 -14.63 19.39
CA SER A 828 -97.46 -14.93 20.21
C SER A 828 -97.58 -16.41 20.63
N ARG A 829 -97.80 -16.60 21.93
CA ARG A 829 -98.69 -17.58 22.62
C ARG A 829 -99.25 -18.76 21.78
N LYS A 830 -99.03 -19.99 22.26
CA LYS A 830 -100.05 -21.04 22.50
C LYS A 830 -99.41 -22.23 23.25
N THR A 831 -99.71 -22.34 24.55
CA THR A 831 -100.49 -23.44 25.20
C THR A 831 -99.79 -24.80 25.25
N LYS A 832 -99.35 -25.21 26.45
CA LYS A 832 -100.00 -26.26 27.29
C LYS A 832 -100.08 -27.62 26.60
N ALA A 833 -99.36 -28.61 27.11
CA ALA A 833 -99.91 -29.62 28.02
C ALA A 833 -98.94 -30.78 28.24
N LYS A 834 -98.87 -31.17 29.52
CA LYS A 834 -98.45 -32.44 30.13
C LYS A 834 -97.02 -32.92 29.92
#